data_AF-A0A7J6L348-F1
#
_entry.id   AF-A0A7J6L348-F1
#
_cell.length_a   1.000
_cell.length_b   1.000
_cell.length_c   1.000
_cell.angle_alpha   90.00
_cell.angle_beta   90.00
_cell.angle_gamma   90.00
#
_symmetry.space_group_name_H-M   'P 1'
#
loop_
_entity.id
_entity.type
_entity.pdbx_description
1 polymer ?
#
loop_
_entity_poly.entity_id
_entity_poly.type
_entity_poly.pdbx_seq_one_letter_code
_entity_poly.pdbx_strand_id
1 'polypeptide(L)'
;MSRCRIAPQATRALLPSEASGMCAASSHRISPLAIKAKVDTPEKLYEWLKRCRHCKLVNTKVPELGCEIVDVSMLKRKSEDKTYLKNDLLHCLLRRGLSLAVTTSEGNKKRRVEPASAEEEDDGGSRSAATERVAKVVLLRQGLPKFFDIDVDKDFADTDEPSWLRKRLTKRWPTNLYLLDKANGENAQVSWSEEFSAWVICSKNVSLVARELADIHRFKNDRFEYAKLVAAAWFEELQKLEQIGTLETIRKILSRHTLIGELCGRSGVQHIVKYNSQGLKWYALVANVCGGESACVAPAATLTILKACGLTTIEEVRPAKAVELREGDWDSMSNEIAAVNQSEMDDVTSLEHLIHCQREGVVTYFENRRAEGDGAVVVALGKAKTAQYRLLRKLREVTKQATRKRQDGKVFKQTCEMMLSGNARKDELLALFLDLFRRVQYVVREDIDGFGAFEAVDQRFPELLALAARTEVVDDATEAAGRVVVIHAPPGSVPKGMVTDDFALHPDKVRKMLTCGSHVVQLPNILQLKGLSKLMRHRVKVIRYGWDGQVGDVLNRTLERGKGEVLYETDKRFFDSPVDKQCALVGKWYETLDKIVIPGLQQTSVDTEEELRVVVGKLLSGEFEESEGAGEAQRVFVVAPIGVPGIGKTRLFKEVFAKLVVTHGKYRQNLVEEKSETAAGANVWDALYLSSDEFAGKGRADQRRQNMEMRKASEAFSRESIGRAPKGSTHVVLVDKNHIHAGDLRGTAAPFMKANAQVKVIALFLADTDDVSGEESVWNYPWSPKTMAVCLKRVLGRDAHPTLGGAANDDRKKASVFLEFWRLFEDHAGLQQNKLISSVLTLPIVNSGSWREDGINLAKEVLSSVPGRKDRNRWNFEVSEEVLAKMQKLTAMVECDDDSFAESDRCVEAVVRKVEALAAECHWPLYVGADISGPNREVLMKHTMSFLDASQWSMKEELHVTLSFLGCREPEGKRRKQIVQAIAMGEDMMATVSPKRLLVVPGRLVCAEVEVDGPEFLDDLQPQPHLHITMALDNGCPAKLAREYLSGFHEQRKVIEGTQLTDIQTYQFPDELRLTDCTIKNYF
;
A
#
# COMPACT_ATOMS: atom_id res chain seq x y z
N MET A 1 47.02 17.22 -59.08
CA MET A 1 47.30 15.95 -59.80
C MET A 1 48.27 15.12 -58.99
N SER A 2 47.79 14.07 -58.32
CA SER A 2 48.60 12.91 -57.91
C SER A 2 47.64 11.81 -57.45
N ARG A 3 47.48 10.81 -58.32
CA ARG A 3 46.66 9.61 -58.11
C ARG A 3 47.36 8.70 -57.10
N CYS A 4 46.79 8.51 -55.93
CA CYS A 4 47.15 7.38 -55.07
C CYS A 4 46.17 6.24 -55.34
N ARG A 5 46.59 5.30 -56.18
CA ARG A 5 45.90 4.02 -56.40
C ARG A 5 46.20 3.12 -55.20
N ILE A 6 45.26 3.00 -54.26
CA ILE A 6 45.25 1.90 -53.31
C ILE A 6 44.42 0.78 -53.95
N ALA A 7 45.10 -0.29 -54.33
CA ALA A 7 44.46 -1.51 -54.81
C ALA A 7 43.63 -2.15 -53.68
N PRO A 8 42.39 -2.59 -53.92
CA PRO A 8 41.66 -3.37 -52.93
C PRO A 8 42.25 -4.78 -52.93
N GLN A 9 43.19 -5.06 -52.01
CA GLN A 9 43.49 -6.43 -51.64
C GLN A 9 42.26 -6.99 -50.94
N ALA A 10 41.59 -7.92 -51.63
CA ALA A 10 40.47 -8.68 -51.11
C ALA A 10 40.92 -9.49 -49.88
N THR A 11 40.71 -8.94 -48.68
CA THR A 11 40.62 -9.71 -47.44
C THR A 11 39.32 -10.50 -47.48
N ARG A 12 39.29 -11.57 -48.27
CA ARG A 12 38.34 -12.66 -48.09
C ARG A 12 38.80 -13.42 -46.85
N ALA A 13 38.59 -12.82 -45.67
CA ALA A 13 38.76 -13.50 -44.41
C ALA A 13 37.82 -14.71 -44.45
N LEU A 14 38.38 -15.89 -44.66
CA LEU A 14 37.67 -17.15 -44.50
C LEU A 14 37.15 -17.15 -43.06
N LEU A 15 35.86 -16.92 -42.88
CA LEU A 15 35.19 -17.19 -41.61
C LEU A 15 35.56 -18.64 -41.26
N PRO A 16 36.17 -18.89 -40.09
CA PRO A 16 36.60 -20.23 -39.72
C PRO A 16 35.43 -21.20 -39.86
N SER A 17 35.61 -22.33 -40.56
CA SER A 17 34.65 -23.44 -40.57
C SER A 17 34.25 -23.84 -39.13
N GLU A 18 35.13 -23.55 -38.16
CA GLU A 18 34.95 -23.68 -36.72
C GLU A 18 33.73 -22.94 -36.17
N ALA A 19 33.32 -21.76 -36.69
CA ALA A 19 32.18 -21.04 -36.14
C ALA A 19 30.87 -21.83 -36.29
N SER A 20 30.73 -22.58 -37.39
CA SER A 20 29.61 -23.50 -37.59
C SER A 20 29.69 -24.73 -36.69
N GLY A 21 30.91 -25.19 -36.39
CA GLY A 21 31.19 -26.28 -35.45
C GLY A 21 30.90 -25.90 -33.99
N MET A 22 31.22 -24.67 -33.59
CA MET A 22 30.99 -24.17 -32.22
C MET A 22 29.51 -24.16 -31.84
N CYS A 23 28.62 -23.80 -32.76
CA CYS A 23 27.17 -23.88 -32.55
C CYS A 23 26.61 -25.31 -32.65
N ALA A 24 27.24 -26.18 -33.44
CA ALA A 24 26.79 -27.57 -33.63
C ALA A 24 27.25 -28.50 -32.49
N ALA A 25 28.40 -28.22 -31.88
CA ALA A 25 28.98 -29.03 -30.80
C ALA A 25 28.27 -28.84 -29.45
N SER A 26 27.51 -27.76 -29.25
CA SER A 26 26.58 -27.67 -28.12
C SER A 26 25.36 -28.55 -28.39
N SER A 27 25.45 -29.85 -28.08
CA SER A 27 24.27 -30.70 -28.06
C SER A 27 23.28 -30.12 -27.05
N HIS A 28 22.23 -29.45 -27.54
CA HIS A 28 21.20 -28.82 -26.71
C HIS A 28 20.32 -29.92 -26.12
N ARG A 29 20.83 -30.58 -25.08
CA ARG A 29 20.11 -31.65 -24.37
C ARG A 29 18.81 -31.09 -23.81
N ILE A 30 17.75 -31.87 -23.94
CA ILE A 30 16.47 -31.58 -23.30
C ILE A 30 16.63 -31.82 -21.81
N SER A 31 16.17 -30.88 -21.00
CA SER A 31 16.16 -30.99 -19.54
C SER A 31 15.41 -32.24 -19.09
N PRO A 32 15.93 -32.99 -18.10
CA PRO A 32 15.22 -34.13 -17.51
C PRO A 32 13.80 -33.77 -17.04
N LEU A 33 13.58 -32.53 -16.59
CA LEU A 33 12.25 -32.04 -16.19
C LEU A 33 11.27 -31.96 -17.37
N ALA A 34 11.74 -31.49 -18.52
CA ALA A 34 10.91 -31.39 -19.72
C ALA A 34 10.59 -32.77 -20.31
N ILE A 35 11.55 -33.70 -20.28
CA ILE A 35 11.33 -35.11 -20.63
C ILE A 35 10.29 -35.73 -19.70
N LYS A 36 10.44 -35.56 -18.38
CA LYS A 36 9.49 -36.06 -17.37
C LYS A 36 8.08 -35.49 -17.58
N ALA A 37 7.98 -34.23 -18.00
CA ALA A 37 6.70 -33.58 -18.31
C ALA A 37 6.16 -33.91 -19.71
N LYS A 38 6.91 -34.65 -20.53
CA LYS A 38 6.61 -34.95 -21.95
C LYS A 38 6.42 -33.67 -22.78
N VAL A 39 7.35 -32.71 -22.64
CA VAL A 39 7.35 -31.41 -23.32
C VAL A 39 8.61 -31.23 -24.18
N ASP A 40 8.87 -32.19 -25.04
CA ASP A 40 10.05 -32.29 -25.91
C ASP A 40 9.81 -31.77 -27.35
N THR A 41 8.57 -31.47 -27.73
CA THR A 41 8.22 -30.88 -29.04
C THR A 41 7.39 -29.59 -28.89
N PRO A 42 7.39 -28.69 -29.90
CA PRO A 42 6.58 -27.48 -29.87
C PRO A 42 5.07 -27.74 -29.70
N GLU A 43 4.53 -28.80 -30.30
CA GLU A 43 3.12 -29.20 -30.17
C GLU A 43 2.79 -29.59 -28.73
N LYS A 44 3.65 -30.41 -28.11
CA LYS A 44 3.47 -30.83 -26.73
C LYS A 44 3.63 -29.65 -25.77
N LEU A 45 4.54 -28.71 -26.06
CA LEU A 45 4.69 -27.47 -25.31
C LEU A 45 3.44 -26.60 -25.42
N TYR A 46 2.88 -26.43 -26.61
CA TYR A 46 1.64 -25.69 -26.81
C TYR A 46 0.47 -26.30 -26.05
N GLU A 47 0.31 -27.62 -26.10
CA GLU A 47 -0.74 -28.33 -25.36
C GLU A 47 -0.56 -28.24 -23.85
N TRP A 48 0.68 -28.33 -23.35
CA TRP A 48 0.99 -28.11 -21.94
C TRP A 48 0.65 -26.68 -21.51
N LEU A 49 1.02 -25.69 -22.32
CA LEU A 49 0.77 -24.28 -22.06
C LEU A 49 -0.72 -23.94 -21.98
N LYS A 50 -1.56 -24.54 -22.83
CA LYS A 50 -3.02 -24.40 -22.77
C LYS A 50 -3.62 -24.88 -21.45
N ARG A 51 -2.99 -25.87 -20.80
CA ARG A 51 -3.42 -26.43 -19.51
C ARG A 51 -2.79 -25.73 -18.31
N CYS A 52 -1.74 -24.94 -18.53
CA CYS A 52 -0.99 -24.29 -17.48
C CYS A 52 -1.76 -23.09 -16.91
N ARG A 53 -2.30 -23.24 -15.68
CA ARG A 53 -3.06 -22.19 -14.96
C ARG A 53 -2.25 -20.92 -14.64
N HIS A 54 -0.93 -20.95 -14.81
CA HIS A 54 -0.06 -19.81 -14.56
C HIS A 54 0.21 -18.98 -15.82
N CYS A 55 -0.12 -19.50 -17.01
CA CYS A 55 0.16 -18.85 -18.29
C CYS A 55 -1.08 -18.17 -18.86
N LYS A 56 -0.84 -17.14 -19.68
CA LYS A 56 -1.79 -16.47 -20.55
C LYS A 56 -1.23 -16.54 -21.97
N LEU A 57 -2.00 -17.15 -22.87
CA LEU A 57 -1.71 -17.19 -24.29
C LEU A 57 -2.35 -15.98 -24.96
N VAL A 58 -1.57 -15.27 -25.74
CA VAL A 58 -2.04 -14.08 -26.46
C VAL A 58 -1.78 -14.28 -27.93
N ASN A 59 -2.85 -14.45 -28.67
CA ASN A 59 -2.77 -14.79 -30.08
C ASN A 59 -2.81 -13.53 -30.98
N THR A 60 -2.08 -13.60 -32.09
CA THR A 60 -2.05 -12.57 -33.14
C THR A 60 -2.09 -13.28 -34.49
N LYS A 61 -3.15 -13.07 -35.27
CA LYS A 61 -3.27 -13.64 -36.61
C LYS A 61 -2.31 -12.93 -37.57
N VAL A 62 -1.64 -13.71 -38.42
CA VAL A 62 -0.78 -13.22 -39.52
C VAL A 62 -1.25 -13.89 -40.82
N PRO A 63 -2.32 -13.37 -41.44
CA PRO A 63 -3.00 -14.03 -42.56
C PRO A 63 -2.09 -14.32 -43.75
N GLU A 64 -1.12 -13.45 -44.03
CA GLU A 64 -0.20 -13.55 -45.16
C GLU A 64 0.75 -14.76 -45.03
N LEU A 65 1.01 -15.19 -43.80
CA LEU A 65 1.81 -16.37 -43.49
C LEU A 65 0.95 -17.60 -43.20
N GLY A 66 -0.38 -17.47 -43.21
CA GLY A 66 -1.30 -18.56 -42.90
C GLY A 66 -1.12 -19.10 -41.48
N CYS A 67 -0.71 -18.25 -40.53
CA CYS A 67 -0.42 -18.68 -39.17
C CYS A 67 -0.98 -17.71 -38.11
N GLU A 68 -1.03 -18.20 -36.87
CA GLU A 68 -1.32 -17.43 -35.68
C GLU A 68 -0.10 -17.46 -34.76
N ILE A 69 0.44 -16.28 -34.42
CA ILE A 69 1.50 -16.15 -33.42
C ILE A 69 0.87 -16.23 -32.05
N VAL A 70 1.35 -17.15 -31.21
CA VAL A 70 0.95 -17.31 -29.82
C VAL A 70 2.08 -16.80 -28.92
N ASP A 71 1.95 -15.59 -28.39
CA ASP A 71 2.84 -15.07 -27.36
C ASP A 71 2.43 -15.60 -25.98
N VAL A 72 3.39 -16.14 -25.24
CA VAL A 72 3.16 -16.71 -23.90
C VAL A 72 3.59 -15.72 -22.83
N SER A 73 2.69 -15.44 -21.88
CA SER A 73 2.96 -14.55 -20.75
C SER A 73 2.44 -15.13 -19.43
N MET A 74 2.91 -14.63 -18.29
CA MET A 74 2.40 -15.04 -16.97
C MET A 74 1.08 -14.35 -16.66
N LEU A 75 0.09 -15.10 -16.18
CA LEU A 75 -1.26 -14.60 -15.86
C LEU A 75 -1.24 -13.60 -14.70
N LYS A 76 -0.50 -13.91 -13.61
CA LYS A 76 -0.38 -13.06 -12.42
C LYS A 76 1.01 -12.41 -12.33
N ARG A 77 1.16 -11.21 -12.90
CA ARG A 77 2.45 -10.48 -12.90
C ARG A 77 3.00 -10.16 -11.50
N LYS A 78 2.13 -9.87 -10.52
CA LYS A 78 2.57 -9.51 -9.15
C LYS A 78 3.21 -10.67 -8.37
N SER A 79 2.87 -11.91 -8.72
CA SER A 79 3.41 -13.11 -8.09
C SER A 79 4.36 -13.89 -9.00
N GLU A 80 4.71 -13.33 -10.17
CA GLU A 80 5.52 -13.99 -11.20
C GLU A 80 6.78 -14.61 -10.61
N ASP A 81 7.55 -13.83 -9.85
CA ASP A 81 8.82 -14.27 -9.27
C ASP A 81 8.61 -15.44 -8.30
N LYS A 82 7.63 -15.33 -7.39
CA LYS A 82 7.29 -16.40 -6.44
C LYS A 82 6.85 -17.67 -7.15
N THR A 83 6.12 -17.56 -8.27
CA THR A 83 5.66 -18.72 -9.03
C THR A 83 6.83 -19.42 -9.72
N TYR A 84 7.76 -18.67 -10.31
CA TYR A 84 8.97 -19.25 -10.91
C TYR A 84 9.87 -19.92 -9.86
N LEU A 85 10.05 -19.30 -8.70
CA LEU A 85 10.88 -19.84 -7.61
C LEU A 85 10.31 -21.13 -7.01
N LYS A 86 8.99 -21.34 -7.07
CA LYS A 86 8.31 -22.53 -6.52
C LYS A 86 8.15 -23.67 -7.52
N ASN A 87 8.40 -23.44 -8.81
CA ASN A 87 8.09 -24.41 -9.86
C ASN A 87 9.22 -24.51 -10.88
N ASP A 88 10.17 -25.43 -10.62
CA ASP A 88 11.33 -25.70 -11.46
C ASP A 88 10.93 -26.09 -12.90
N LEU A 89 9.82 -26.81 -13.08
CA LEU A 89 9.34 -27.19 -14.41
C LEU A 89 8.88 -25.96 -15.19
N LEU A 90 8.08 -25.09 -14.56
CA LEU A 90 7.66 -23.83 -15.16
C LEU A 90 8.86 -22.94 -15.46
N HIS A 91 9.85 -22.88 -14.57
CA HIS A 91 11.09 -22.13 -14.78
C HIS A 91 11.90 -22.64 -15.98
N CYS A 92 11.95 -23.97 -16.14
CA CYS A 92 12.61 -24.64 -17.25
C CYS A 92 11.90 -24.39 -18.60
N LEU A 93 10.58 -24.58 -18.64
CA LEU A 93 9.79 -24.51 -19.86
C LEU A 93 9.39 -23.08 -20.27
N LEU A 94 8.97 -22.26 -19.32
CA LEU A 94 8.47 -20.90 -19.57
C LEU A 94 9.60 -19.88 -19.49
N ARG A 95 10.35 -19.77 -20.59
CA ARG A 95 11.35 -18.72 -20.77
C ARG A 95 10.72 -17.34 -20.93
N ARG A 96 11.45 -16.29 -20.58
CA ARG A 96 10.96 -14.90 -20.60
C ARG A 96 11.03 -14.32 -22.01
N GLY A 97 9.95 -14.52 -22.76
CA GLY A 97 9.85 -14.26 -24.19
C GLY A 97 9.74 -15.57 -24.94
N LEU A 98 8.56 -16.19 -24.92
CA LEU A 98 8.29 -17.47 -25.58
C LEU A 98 7.15 -17.25 -26.57
N SER A 99 7.38 -17.61 -27.83
CA SER A 99 6.35 -17.51 -28.87
C SER A 99 6.37 -18.68 -29.81
N LEU A 100 5.16 -19.07 -30.20
CA LEU A 100 4.89 -20.18 -31.11
C LEU A 100 4.15 -19.65 -32.33
N ALA A 101 4.27 -20.32 -33.47
CA ALA A 101 3.35 -20.16 -34.58
C ALA A 101 2.48 -21.41 -34.67
N VAL A 102 1.18 -21.21 -34.82
CA VAL A 102 0.21 -22.28 -35.05
C VAL A 102 -0.33 -22.09 -36.47
N THR A 103 -0.11 -23.07 -37.34
CA THR A 103 -0.68 -23.06 -38.70
C THR A 103 -1.97 -23.86 -38.72
N THR A 104 -3.06 -23.28 -39.23
CA THR A 104 -4.31 -24.01 -39.44
C THR A 104 -4.28 -24.76 -40.76
N SER A 105 -4.94 -25.91 -40.82
CA SER A 105 -5.02 -26.75 -42.03
C SER A 105 -5.63 -26.03 -43.24
N GLU A 106 -6.51 -25.04 -43.02
CA GLU A 106 -7.08 -24.19 -44.07
C GLU A 106 -6.04 -23.32 -44.78
N GLY A 107 -5.03 -22.83 -44.05
CA GLY A 107 -3.93 -22.04 -44.64
C GLY A 107 -3.08 -22.84 -45.63
N ASN A 108 -2.92 -24.14 -45.36
CA ASN A 108 -2.15 -25.03 -46.24
C ASN A 108 -2.89 -25.35 -47.55
N LYS A 109 -4.23 -25.40 -47.55
CA LYS A 109 -5.01 -25.65 -48.78
C LYS A 109 -4.85 -24.52 -49.80
N LYS A 110 -4.74 -23.26 -49.36
CA LYS A 110 -4.51 -22.12 -50.26
C LYS A 110 -3.11 -22.05 -50.88
N ARG A 111 -2.10 -22.73 -50.29
CA ARG A 111 -0.73 -22.77 -50.82
C ARG A 111 -0.47 -23.90 -51.82
N ARG A 112 -1.41 -24.84 -51.99
CA ARG A 112 -1.20 -26.09 -52.74
C ARG A 112 -2.09 -26.26 -53.97
N VAL A 113 -2.66 -25.19 -54.52
CA VAL A 113 -3.46 -25.26 -55.75
C VAL A 113 -2.56 -25.08 -56.98
N GLU A 114 -1.97 -26.17 -57.45
CA GLU A 114 -1.93 -26.45 -58.89
C GLU A 114 -3.12 -27.37 -59.20
N PRO A 115 -3.88 -27.13 -60.29
CA PRO A 115 -5.16 -27.79 -60.52
C PRO A 115 -4.94 -29.20 -61.09
N ALA A 116 -5.12 -30.24 -60.27
CA ALA A 116 -5.33 -31.59 -60.74
C ALA A 116 -6.80 -31.98 -60.50
N SER A 117 -7.55 -32.00 -61.60
CA SER A 117 -8.82 -32.68 -61.88
C SER A 117 -9.67 -33.13 -60.69
N ALA A 118 -10.81 -32.45 -60.56
CA ALA A 118 -11.98 -32.85 -59.81
C ALA A 118 -12.56 -34.17 -60.32
N GLU A 119 -12.90 -35.08 -59.40
CA GLU A 119 -14.13 -35.87 -59.48
C GLU A 119 -14.75 -35.93 -58.07
N GLU A 120 -16.05 -35.64 -58.06
CA GLU A 120 -16.94 -35.48 -56.93
C GLU A 120 -17.40 -36.85 -56.41
N GLU A 121 -17.38 -37.06 -55.10
CA GLU A 121 -18.37 -37.95 -54.48
C GLU A 121 -18.85 -37.33 -53.15
N ASP A 122 -20.18 -37.16 -53.13
CA ASP A 122 -21.03 -36.61 -52.09
C ASP A 122 -21.48 -37.77 -51.19
N ASP A 123 -21.06 -37.81 -49.93
CA ASP A 123 -21.68 -38.71 -48.95
C ASP A 123 -21.86 -38.03 -47.58
N GLY A 124 -23.12 -37.96 -47.18
CA GLY A 124 -23.60 -37.29 -45.98
C GLY A 124 -23.52 -38.20 -44.77
N GLY A 125 -22.73 -37.82 -43.76
CA GLY A 125 -22.71 -38.56 -42.52
C GLY A 125 -21.94 -37.90 -41.37
N SER A 126 -22.69 -37.43 -40.38
CA SER A 126 -22.26 -37.17 -39.00
C SER A 126 -21.33 -35.97 -38.74
N ARG A 127 -21.93 -34.87 -38.25
CA ARG A 127 -21.25 -33.76 -37.55
C ARG A 127 -20.70 -34.23 -36.20
N SER A 128 -19.72 -35.14 -36.23
CA SER A 128 -18.77 -35.28 -35.14
C SER A 128 -18.10 -33.92 -34.93
N ALA A 129 -18.02 -33.45 -33.69
CA ALA A 129 -17.33 -32.21 -33.34
C ALA A 129 -15.90 -32.30 -33.88
N ALA A 130 -15.70 -31.75 -35.08
CA ALA A 130 -14.45 -31.79 -35.82
C ALA A 130 -13.43 -31.11 -34.91
N THR A 131 -12.67 -31.94 -34.21
CA THR A 131 -11.58 -31.48 -33.37
C THR A 131 -10.63 -30.85 -34.34
N GLU A 132 -10.64 -29.52 -34.40
CA GLU A 132 -9.84 -28.69 -35.28
C GLU A 132 -8.38 -29.08 -35.05
N ARG A 133 -7.90 -30.02 -35.86
CA ARG A 133 -6.56 -30.59 -35.71
C ARG A 133 -5.60 -29.48 -36.10
N VAL A 134 -4.95 -28.91 -35.08
CA VAL A 134 -3.79 -28.04 -35.24
C VAL A 134 -2.79 -28.74 -36.16
N ALA A 135 -2.51 -28.14 -37.32
CA ALA A 135 -1.78 -28.84 -38.38
C ALA A 135 -0.27 -28.90 -38.10
N LYS A 136 0.29 -27.86 -37.46
CA LYS A 136 1.72 -27.78 -37.09
C LYS A 136 1.93 -26.66 -36.09
N VAL A 137 2.83 -26.87 -35.12
CA VAL A 137 3.27 -25.83 -34.19
C VAL A 137 4.77 -25.60 -34.39
N VAL A 138 5.18 -24.36 -34.57
CA VAL A 138 6.59 -23.99 -34.74
C VAL A 138 7.03 -23.14 -33.56
N LEU A 139 8.15 -23.49 -32.94
CA LEU A 139 8.78 -22.63 -31.93
C LEU A 139 9.47 -21.47 -32.64
N LEU A 140 8.90 -20.27 -32.53
CA LEU A 140 9.43 -19.08 -33.18
C LEU A 140 10.60 -18.50 -32.41
N ARG A 141 10.46 -18.37 -31.08
CA ARG A 141 11.49 -17.77 -30.22
C ARG A 141 11.51 -18.38 -28.83
N GLN A 142 12.67 -18.25 -28.19
CA GLN A 142 12.86 -18.62 -26.80
C GLN A 142 13.86 -17.66 -26.13
N GLY A 143 13.37 -16.87 -25.18
CA GLY A 143 14.18 -15.92 -24.41
C GLY A 143 15.03 -16.60 -23.33
N LEU A 144 15.74 -15.78 -22.54
CA LEU A 144 16.43 -16.26 -21.35
C LEU A 144 15.43 -16.78 -20.30
N PRO A 145 15.82 -17.73 -19.43
CA PRO A 145 14.99 -18.12 -18.31
C PRO A 145 14.81 -16.91 -17.37
N LYS A 146 13.76 -16.92 -16.55
CA LYS A 146 13.60 -15.87 -15.55
C LYS A 146 14.78 -15.90 -14.59
N PHE A 147 15.49 -14.80 -14.40
CA PHE A 147 16.54 -14.70 -13.38
C PHE A 147 16.25 -13.55 -12.42
N PHE A 148 16.80 -13.69 -11.21
CA PHE A 148 16.46 -12.86 -10.06
C PHE A 148 17.63 -11.97 -9.65
N ASP A 149 17.31 -10.95 -8.84
CA ASP A 149 18.35 -10.14 -8.22
C ASP A 149 19.13 -11.02 -7.24
N ILE A 150 20.46 -10.95 -7.29
CA ILE A 150 21.37 -11.60 -6.35
C ILE A 150 21.50 -10.69 -5.14
N ASP A 151 21.06 -11.16 -3.99
CA ASP A 151 21.29 -10.53 -2.69
C ASP A 151 22.56 -11.18 -2.12
N VAL A 152 23.72 -10.57 -2.33
CA VAL A 152 25.03 -11.19 -2.04
C VAL A 152 25.09 -11.73 -0.62
N ASP A 153 24.58 -10.96 0.36
CA ASP A 153 24.61 -11.34 1.76
C ASP A 153 23.70 -12.55 2.06
N LYS A 154 22.56 -12.67 1.37
CA LYS A 154 21.59 -13.76 1.63
C LYS A 154 21.76 -14.97 0.74
N ASP A 155 22.11 -14.75 -0.52
CA ASP A 155 22.16 -15.82 -1.52
C ASP A 155 23.39 -16.70 -1.34
N PHE A 156 24.47 -16.16 -0.73
CA PHE A 156 25.71 -16.87 -0.44
C PHE A 156 25.90 -17.22 1.05
N ALA A 157 25.12 -16.62 1.96
CA ALA A 157 25.16 -17.02 3.37
C ALA A 157 24.80 -18.49 3.56
N ASP A 158 25.44 -19.10 4.56
CA ASP A 158 25.14 -20.44 5.04
C ASP A 158 23.89 -20.41 5.92
N THR A 159 22.73 -20.23 5.26
CA THR A 159 21.42 -20.26 5.90
C THR A 159 20.76 -21.60 5.67
N ASP A 160 19.96 -22.02 6.63
CA ASP A 160 19.35 -23.36 6.64
C ASP A 160 18.28 -23.55 5.56
N GLU A 161 17.60 -22.47 5.18
CA GLU A 161 16.85 -22.43 3.94
C GLU A 161 17.77 -21.89 2.85
N PRO A 162 18.42 -22.76 2.04
CA PRO A 162 19.31 -22.26 1.02
C PRO A 162 18.51 -21.40 0.04
N SER A 163 19.10 -20.29 -0.34
CA SER A 163 18.56 -19.39 -1.35
C SER A 163 18.24 -20.13 -2.64
N TRP A 164 17.41 -19.54 -3.49
CA TRP A 164 17.08 -20.13 -4.79
C TRP A 164 18.32 -20.38 -5.65
N LEU A 165 19.32 -19.49 -5.54
CA LEU A 165 20.57 -19.58 -6.27
C LEU A 165 21.42 -20.72 -5.71
N ARG A 166 21.59 -20.77 -4.37
CA ARG A 166 22.33 -21.82 -3.69
C ARG A 166 21.74 -23.20 -3.97
N LYS A 167 20.41 -23.37 -3.82
CA LYS A 167 19.67 -24.60 -4.20
C LYS A 167 19.97 -25.07 -5.61
N ARG A 168 20.16 -24.15 -6.56
CA ARG A 168 20.40 -24.46 -7.97
C ARG A 168 21.87 -24.79 -8.24
N LEU A 169 22.79 -24.02 -7.67
CA LEU A 169 24.22 -24.21 -7.85
C LEU A 169 24.76 -25.43 -7.09
N THR A 170 24.19 -25.80 -5.94
CA THR A 170 24.56 -27.04 -5.23
C THR A 170 24.24 -28.29 -6.04
N LYS A 171 23.18 -28.27 -6.87
CA LYS A 171 22.86 -29.41 -7.75
C LYS A 171 23.87 -29.56 -8.89
N ARG A 172 24.48 -28.44 -9.32
CA ARG A 172 25.40 -28.36 -10.46
C ARG A 172 26.36 -27.20 -10.24
N TRP A 173 27.48 -27.48 -9.60
CA TRP A 173 28.46 -26.45 -9.27
C TRP A 173 29.02 -25.80 -10.54
N PRO A 174 29.09 -24.46 -10.62
CA PRO A 174 29.69 -23.78 -11.77
C PRO A 174 31.22 -23.86 -11.72
N THR A 175 31.85 -24.15 -12.85
CA THR A 175 33.31 -24.09 -13.00
C THR A 175 33.79 -22.69 -13.35
N ASN A 176 32.95 -21.88 -14.01
CA ASN A 176 33.27 -20.52 -14.42
C ASN A 176 32.15 -19.53 -14.07
N LEU A 177 32.54 -18.33 -13.66
CA LEU A 177 31.67 -17.18 -13.47
C LEU A 177 31.94 -16.14 -14.56
N TYR A 178 30.91 -15.70 -15.28
CA TYR A 178 31.00 -14.53 -16.17
C TYR A 178 30.10 -13.41 -15.67
N LEU A 179 30.63 -12.19 -15.64
CA LEU A 179 29.94 -10.97 -15.29
C LEU A 179 29.87 -10.09 -16.54
N LEU A 180 28.68 -9.96 -17.12
CA LEU A 180 28.49 -9.11 -18.29
C LEU A 180 27.70 -7.85 -17.92
N ASP A 181 27.97 -6.73 -18.59
CA ASP A 181 27.25 -5.48 -18.35
C ASP A 181 25.74 -5.69 -18.49
N LYS A 182 25.00 -5.22 -17.49
CA LYS A 182 23.54 -5.25 -17.55
C LYS A 182 23.09 -3.98 -18.26
N ALA A 183 23.00 -4.05 -19.59
CA ALA A 183 22.43 -2.98 -20.38
C ALA A 183 21.03 -2.57 -19.86
N ASN A 184 20.79 -1.27 -19.83
CA ASN A 184 19.57 -0.63 -19.36
C ASN A 184 18.78 -0.08 -20.56
N GLY A 185 18.14 -0.99 -21.29
CA GLY A 185 17.33 -0.68 -22.47
C GLY A 185 15.98 -1.39 -22.47
N GLU A 186 15.37 -1.43 -23.66
CA GLU A 186 14.18 -2.20 -23.93
C GLU A 186 14.53 -3.56 -24.54
N ASN A 187 13.99 -4.63 -23.95
CA ASN A 187 14.40 -5.98 -24.28
C ASN A 187 14.16 -6.29 -25.77
N ALA A 188 15.20 -6.74 -26.47
CA ALA A 188 15.19 -7.07 -27.88
C ALA A 188 15.48 -8.56 -28.07
N GLN A 189 14.68 -9.22 -28.89
CA GLN A 189 14.87 -10.63 -29.23
C GLN A 189 14.65 -10.85 -30.72
N VAL A 190 15.56 -11.58 -31.37
CA VAL A 190 15.49 -11.86 -32.80
C VAL A 190 15.80 -13.33 -33.08
N SER A 191 14.97 -13.97 -33.90
CA SER A 191 15.27 -15.27 -34.50
C SER A 191 14.91 -15.28 -35.98
N TRP A 192 15.35 -16.30 -36.70
CA TRP A 192 14.98 -16.54 -38.09
C TRP A 192 14.08 -17.76 -38.16
N SER A 193 12.93 -17.66 -38.83
CA SER A 193 12.07 -18.81 -39.08
C SER A 193 12.23 -19.29 -40.52
N GLU A 194 12.83 -20.46 -40.70
CA GLU A 194 12.95 -21.11 -42.02
C GLU A 194 11.57 -21.36 -42.64
N GLU A 195 10.61 -21.83 -41.83
CA GLU A 195 9.24 -22.13 -42.25
C GLU A 195 8.55 -20.95 -42.95
N PHE A 196 8.75 -19.75 -42.42
CA PHE A 196 8.13 -18.53 -42.95
C PHE A 196 9.06 -17.72 -43.85
N SER A 197 10.35 -18.10 -43.89
CA SER A 197 11.44 -17.34 -44.48
C SER A 197 11.38 -15.88 -44.04
N ALA A 198 11.28 -15.68 -42.72
CA ALA A 198 11.02 -14.38 -42.12
C ALA A 198 11.73 -14.24 -40.77
N TRP A 199 12.04 -13.00 -40.41
CA TRP A 199 12.54 -12.65 -39.10
C TRP A 199 11.41 -12.66 -38.09
N VAL A 200 11.66 -13.24 -36.93
CA VAL A 200 10.81 -13.11 -35.75
C VAL A 200 11.48 -12.07 -34.85
N ILE A 201 10.89 -10.89 -34.75
CA ILE A 201 11.48 -9.75 -34.02
C ILE A 201 10.57 -9.38 -32.87
N CYS A 202 11.13 -9.19 -31.69
CA CYS A 202 10.32 -9.19 -30.50
C CYS A 202 10.80 -8.22 -29.44
N SER A 203 9.84 -7.69 -28.68
CA SER A 203 10.08 -7.14 -27.35
C SER A 203 9.93 -8.23 -26.29
N LYS A 204 9.99 -7.86 -25.01
CA LYS A 204 9.84 -8.81 -23.88
C LYS A 204 8.65 -9.77 -23.99
N ASN A 205 7.47 -9.28 -24.38
CA ASN A 205 6.22 -10.07 -24.32
C ASN A 205 5.45 -10.14 -25.63
N VAL A 206 5.96 -9.52 -26.70
CA VAL A 206 5.25 -9.39 -27.96
C VAL A 206 6.20 -9.68 -29.11
N SER A 207 5.73 -10.45 -30.08
CA SER A 207 6.51 -10.81 -31.27
C SER A 207 5.82 -10.30 -32.53
N LEU A 208 6.62 -9.92 -33.50
CA LEU A 208 6.18 -9.69 -34.87
C LEU A 208 6.99 -10.58 -35.81
N VAL A 209 6.41 -10.92 -36.95
CA VAL A 209 7.09 -11.66 -38.01
C VAL A 209 7.13 -10.76 -39.24
N ALA A 210 8.34 -10.52 -39.74
CA ALA A 210 8.60 -9.57 -40.83
C ALA A 210 9.72 -10.11 -41.73
N ARG A 211 9.55 -10.00 -43.05
CA ARG A 211 10.58 -10.27 -44.06
C ARG A 211 11.38 -9.00 -44.35
N GLU A 212 10.69 -7.87 -44.36
CA GLU A 212 11.24 -6.55 -44.66
C GLU A 212 10.65 -5.47 -43.73
N LEU A 213 11.24 -4.27 -43.76
CA LEU A 213 10.84 -3.14 -42.91
C LEU A 213 9.36 -2.76 -43.10
N ALA A 214 8.84 -2.84 -44.33
CA ALA A 214 7.46 -2.48 -44.64
C ALA A 214 6.42 -3.37 -43.92
N ASP A 215 6.76 -4.63 -43.61
CA ASP A 215 5.86 -5.57 -42.93
C ASP A 215 5.51 -5.12 -41.51
N ILE A 216 6.35 -4.29 -40.87
CA ILE A 216 6.16 -3.79 -39.51
C ILE A 216 4.86 -2.97 -39.39
N HIS A 217 4.48 -2.24 -40.44
CA HIS A 217 3.29 -1.37 -40.44
C HIS A 217 1.97 -2.14 -40.32
N ARG A 218 1.97 -3.46 -40.55
CA ARG A 218 0.78 -4.32 -40.36
C ARG A 218 0.39 -4.45 -38.88
N PHE A 219 1.35 -4.25 -37.97
CA PHE A 219 1.14 -4.37 -36.52
C PHE A 219 0.67 -3.03 -35.93
N LYS A 220 -0.61 -2.69 -36.14
CA LYS A 220 -1.19 -1.39 -35.77
C LYS A 220 -1.37 -1.18 -34.26
N ASN A 221 -1.57 -2.24 -33.48
CA ASN A 221 -1.88 -2.12 -32.06
C ASN A 221 -0.66 -1.58 -31.26
N ASP A 222 -0.93 -0.71 -30.30
CA ASP A 222 0.08 -0.07 -29.43
C ASP A 222 0.93 -1.08 -28.66
N ARG A 223 0.41 -2.28 -28.38
CA ARG A 223 1.19 -3.36 -27.73
C ARG A 223 2.47 -3.74 -28.50
N PHE A 224 2.52 -3.48 -29.80
CA PHE A 224 3.67 -3.79 -30.65
C PHE A 224 4.69 -2.66 -30.68
N GLU A 225 4.44 -1.50 -30.06
CA GLU A 225 5.29 -0.31 -30.14
C GLU A 225 6.79 -0.66 -29.96
N TYR A 226 7.17 -1.26 -28.84
CA TYR A 226 8.57 -1.64 -28.61
C TYR A 226 9.10 -2.69 -29.60
N ALA A 227 8.27 -3.66 -30.01
CA ALA A 227 8.69 -4.66 -31.00
C ALA A 227 8.95 -4.01 -32.37
N LYS A 228 8.15 -3.01 -32.76
CA LYS A 228 8.34 -2.23 -34.00
C LYS A 228 9.64 -1.43 -33.95
N LEU A 229 9.98 -0.87 -32.78
CA LEU A 229 11.22 -0.13 -32.59
C LEU A 229 12.46 -1.04 -32.66
N VAL A 230 12.40 -2.21 -32.02
CA VAL A 230 13.43 -3.24 -32.14
C VAL A 230 13.56 -3.70 -33.59
N ALA A 231 12.44 -3.88 -34.30
CA ALA A 231 12.45 -4.29 -35.70
C ALA A 231 13.08 -3.26 -36.62
N ALA A 232 12.76 -1.97 -36.47
CA ALA A 232 13.40 -0.91 -37.24
C ALA A 232 14.93 -0.91 -37.04
N ALA A 233 15.39 -0.95 -35.78
CA ALA A 233 16.82 -1.02 -35.47
C ALA A 233 17.47 -2.30 -36.00
N TRP A 234 16.76 -3.43 -35.99
CA TRP A 234 17.27 -4.69 -36.53
C TRP A 234 17.45 -4.63 -38.05
N PHE A 235 16.48 -4.08 -38.79
CA PHE A 235 16.61 -3.94 -40.24
C PHE A 235 17.75 -2.99 -40.64
N GLU A 236 18.07 -1.98 -39.84
CA GLU A 236 19.28 -1.18 -40.01
C GLU A 236 20.56 -2.00 -39.79
N GLU A 237 20.58 -2.90 -38.80
CA GLU A 237 21.70 -3.83 -38.62
C GLU A 237 21.82 -4.82 -39.79
N LEU A 238 20.72 -5.34 -40.32
CA LEU A 238 20.74 -6.26 -41.46
C LEU A 238 21.46 -5.67 -42.68
N GLN A 239 21.26 -4.38 -42.95
CA GLN A 239 21.98 -3.68 -44.03
C GLN A 239 23.49 -3.70 -43.81
N LYS A 240 23.95 -3.53 -42.55
CA LYS A 240 25.37 -3.61 -42.20
C LYS A 240 25.91 -5.04 -42.35
N LEU A 241 25.14 -6.04 -41.92
CA LEU A 241 25.52 -7.45 -42.05
C LEU A 241 25.60 -7.88 -43.52
N GLU A 242 24.73 -7.36 -44.38
CA GLU A 242 24.78 -7.58 -45.82
C GLU A 242 26.05 -6.97 -46.44
N GLN A 243 26.40 -5.74 -46.05
CA GLN A 243 27.63 -5.07 -46.50
C GLN A 243 28.91 -5.83 -46.11
N ILE A 244 28.91 -6.47 -44.92
CA ILE A 244 30.05 -7.26 -44.42
C ILE A 244 30.00 -8.72 -44.94
N GLY A 245 28.89 -9.16 -45.54
CA GLY A 245 28.71 -10.50 -46.08
C GLY A 245 28.42 -11.58 -45.03
N THR A 246 27.94 -11.21 -43.83
CA THR A 246 27.65 -12.12 -42.71
C THR A 246 26.17 -12.46 -42.56
N LEU A 247 25.29 -11.89 -43.40
CA LEU A 247 23.83 -12.05 -43.33
C LEU A 247 23.35 -13.52 -43.36
N GLU A 248 23.88 -14.33 -44.27
CA GLU A 248 23.48 -15.75 -44.35
C GLU A 248 23.99 -16.57 -43.16
N THR A 249 25.18 -16.25 -42.66
CA THR A 249 25.73 -16.87 -41.44
C THR A 249 24.82 -16.60 -40.24
N ILE A 250 24.37 -15.36 -40.06
CA ILE A 250 23.48 -15.01 -38.95
C ILE A 250 22.09 -15.65 -39.13
N ARG A 251 21.53 -15.71 -40.35
CA ARG A 251 20.27 -16.42 -40.64
C ARG A 251 20.36 -17.88 -40.23
N LYS A 252 21.46 -18.55 -40.61
CA LYS A 252 21.70 -19.95 -40.25
C LYS A 252 21.82 -20.14 -38.74
N ILE A 253 22.54 -19.27 -38.02
CA ILE A 253 22.65 -19.35 -36.55
C ILE A 253 21.27 -19.15 -35.89
N LEU A 254 20.55 -18.11 -36.33
CA LEU A 254 19.26 -17.70 -35.75
C LEU A 254 18.07 -18.55 -36.21
N SER A 255 18.27 -19.46 -37.18
CA SER A 255 17.29 -20.52 -37.48
C SER A 255 17.10 -21.49 -36.30
N ARG A 256 18.15 -21.64 -35.47
CA ARG A 256 18.19 -22.57 -34.33
C ARG A 256 18.31 -21.86 -32.99
N HIS A 257 18.50 -20.54 -33.00
CA HIS A 257 18.71 -19.74 -31.80
C HIS A 257 17.89 -18.46 -31.82
N THR A 258 17.59 -17.94 -30.65
CA THR A 258 17.12 -16.58 -30.46
C THR A 258 18.28 -15.73 -29.95
N LEU A 259 18.57 -14.66 -30.66
CA LEU A 259 19.47 -13.59 -30.27
C LEU A 259 18.79 -12.70 -29.23
N ILE A 260 19.48 -12.40 -28.13
CA ILE A 260 18.97 -11.61 -27.01
C ILE A 260 19.83 -10.38 -26.80
N GLY A 261 19.17 -9.22 -26.71
CA GLY A 261 19.78 -7.91 -26.55
C GLY A 261 18.89 -6.90 -25.84
N GLU A 262 19.37 -5.66 -25.77
CA GLU A 262 18.61 -4.49 -25.34
C GLU A 262 18.71 -3.40 -26.42
N LEU A 263 17.60 -2.71 -26.70
CA LEU A 263 17.59 -1.46 -27.46
C LEU A 263 17.89 -0.30 -26.50
N CYS A 264 19.07 0.28 -26.62
CA CYS A 264 19.60 1.32 -25.74
C CYS A 264 19.58 2.70 -26.41
N GLY A 265 19.73 3.76 -25.61
CA GLY A 265 20.01 5.14 -26.08
C GLY A 265 18.87 5.91 -26.72
N ARG A 266 17.64 5.41 -26.65
CA ARG A 266 16.46 6.15 -27.06
C ARG A 266 16.13 7.25 -26.04
N SER A 267 15.70 8.42 -26.49
CA SER A 267 15.10 9.45 -25.62
C SER A 267 13.63 9.11 -25.29
N GLY A 268 13.12 9.65 -24.17
CA GLY A 268 11.71 9.47 -23.78
C GLY A 268 11.34 8.07 -23.26
N VAL A 269 12.31 7.28 -22.81
CA VAL A 269 12.10 5.98 -22.15
C VAL A 269 12.56 6.05 -20.69
N GLN A 270 11.97 5.18 -19.87
CA GLN A 270 12.20 5.09 -18.42
C GLN A 270 13.58 4.55 -18.00
N HIS A 271 14.62 4.68 -18.83
CA HIS A 271 15.96 4.18 -18.51
C HIS A 271 16.76 5.23 -17.76
N ILE A 272 17.63 4.81 -16.84
CA ILE A 272 18.42 5.69 -15.97
C ILE A 272 19.81 5.91 -16.56
N VAL A 273 20.39 4.85 -17.14
CA VAL A 273 21.73 4.90 -17.75
C VAL A 273 21.65 5.64 -19.07
N LYS A 274 22.52 6.64 -19.26
CA LYS A 274 22.62 7.39 -20.51
C LYS A 274 23.55 6.67 -21.47
N TYR A 275 23.11 6.54 -22.73
CA TYR A 275 23.93 6.01 -23.82
C TYR A 275 24.20 7.11 -24.84
N ASN A 276 25.40 7.12 -25.40
CA ASN A 276 25.83 8.14 -26.37
C ASN A 276 25.14 7.99 -27.74
N SER A 277 24.64 6.81 -28.05
CA SER A 277 23.93 6.52 -29.30
C SER A 277 22.79 5.53 -29.06
N GLN A 278 21.76 5.63 -29.91
CA GLN A 278 20.71 4.63 -29.98
C GLN A 278 21.20 3.41 -30.77
N GLY A 279 20.92 2.21 -30.27
CA GLY A 279 21.30 0.97 -30.97
C GLY A 279 20.95 -0.30 -30.20
N LEU A 280 21.07 -1.44 -30.88
CA LEU A 280 20.93 -2.76 -30.28
C LEU A 280 22.27 -3.18 -29.67
N LYS A 281 22.21 -3.69 -28.44
CA LYS A 281 23.37 -4.27 -27.76
C LYS A 281 23.09 -5.73 -27.44
N TRP A 282 23.79 -6.63 -28.11
CA TRP A 282 23.57 -8.08 -28.02
C TRP A 282 24.46 -8.73 -26.97
N TYR A 283 23.93 -9.74 -26.27
CA TYR A 283 24.68 -10.37 -25.17
C TYR A 283 24.41 -11.85 -24.92
N ALA A 284 23.37 -12.44 -25.50
CA ALA A 284 23.10 -13.87 -25.33
C ALA A 284 22.51 -14.52 -26.59
N LEU A 285 22.83 -15.80 -26.78
CA LEU A 285 22.18 -16.70 -27.75
C LEU A 285 21.46 -17.81 -26.98
N VAL A 286 20.19 -18.02 -27.26
CA VAL A 286 19.37 -19.06 -26.61
C VAL A 286 18.92 -20.06 -27.66
N ALA A 287 19.13 -21.35 -27.43
CA ALA A 287 18.68 -22.38 -28.35
C ALA A 287 17.14 -22.44 -28.40
N ASN A 288 16.57 -22.57 -29.60
CA ASN A 288 15.14 -22.76 -29.82
C ASN A 288 14.78 -24.24 -29.63
N VAL A 289 14.91 -24.72 -28.39
CA VAL A 289 14.67 -26.12 -28.01
C VAL A 289 13.71 -26.18 -26.82
N CYS A 290 12.63 -26.96 -26.99
CA CYS A 290 11.63 -27.16 -25.94
C CYS A 290 12.28 -27.78 -24.70
N GLY A 291 12.32 -26.99 -23.62
CA GLY A 291 12.88 -27.44 -22.35
C GLY A 291 14.39 -27.67 -22.35
N GLY A 292 15.17 -26.90 -23.12
CA GLY A 292 16.63 -26.99 -23.11
C GLY A 292 17.26 -26.96 -21.71
N GLU A 293 18.25 -27.82 -21.48
CA GLU A 293 18.99 -27.96 -20.23
C GLU A 293 19.80 -26.70 -19.89
N SER A 294 20.49 -26.13 -20.90
CA SER A 294 21.24 -24.89 -20.72
C SER A 294 20.31 -23.67 -20.64
N ALA A 295 20.72 -22.67 -19.86
CA ALA A 295 20.05 -21.37 -19.87
C ALA A 295 20.22 -20.66 -21.22
N CYS A 296 21.43 -20.69 -21.77
CA CYS A 296 21.85 -20.10 -23.04
C CYS A 296 23.17 -20.72 -23.53
N VAL A 297 23.66 -20.31 -24.70
CA VAL A 297 25.05 -20.57 -25.13
C VAL A 297 26.00 -19.84 -24.17
N ALA A 298 27.16 -20.44 -23.89
CA ALA A 298 28.19 -19.85 -23.04
C ALA A 298 28.52 -18.39 -23.46
N PRO A 299 28.69 -17.45 -22.50
CA PRO A 299 29.02 -16.05 -22.80
C PRO A 299 30.21 -15.87 -23.73
N ALA A 300 31.33 -16.56 -23.47
CA ALA A 300 32.52 -16.46 -24.29
C ALA A 300 32.26 -16.87 -25.75
N ALA A 301 31.63 -18.03 -25.96
CA ALA A 301 31.27 -18.49 -27.30
C ALA A 301 30.29 -17.55 -28.00
N THR A 302 29.30 -17.05 -27.25
CA THR A 302 28.32 -16.09 -27.77
C THR A 302 29.01 -14.82 -28.26
N LEU A 303 29.80 -14.16 -27.41
CA LEU A 303 30.46 -12.91 -27.77
C LEU A 303 31.41 -13.08 -28.96
N THR A 304 32.13 -14.20 -29.04
CA THR A 304 32.96 -14.54 -30.20
C THR A 304 32.13 -14.63 -31.48
N ILE A 305 31.01 -15.37 -31.46
CA ILE A 305 30.12 -15.50 -32.61
C ILE A 305 29.55 -14.14 -33.04
N LEU A 306 29.08 -13.34 -32.09
CA LEU A 306 28.46 -12.04 -32.38
C LEU A 306 29.46 -11.04 -32.97
N LYS A 307 30.66 -10.95 -32.38
CA LYS A 307 31.75 -10.11 -32.90
C LYS A 307 32.17 -10.57 -34.30
N ALA A 308 32.27 -11.88 -34.54
CA ALA A 308 32.59 -12.44 -35.86
C ALA A 308 31.51 -12.14 -36.92
N CYS A 309 30.25 -11.97 -36.51
CA CYS A 309 29.17 -11.56 -37.41
C CYS A 309 29.13 -10.05 -37.66
N GLY A 310 29.91 -9.23 -36.93
CA GLY A 310 29.85 -7.76 -37.01
C GLY A 310 28.70 -7.13 -36.22
N LEU A 311 28.13 -7.86 -35.26
CA LEU A 311 27.06 -7.36 -34.39
C LEU A 311 27.63 -6.55 -33.23
N THR A 312 26.92 -5.48 -32.83
CA THR A 312 27.30 -4.69 -31.65
C THR A 312 26.95 -5.46 -30.38
N THR A 313 27.97 -5.84 -29.62
CA THR A 313 27.78 -6.52 -28.34
C THR A 313 27.75 -5.53 -27.18
N ILE A 314 27.23 -5.96 -26.04
CA ILE A 314 27.49 -5.24 -24.79
C ILE A 314 29.00 -5.16 -24.53
N GLU A 315 29.44 -4.09 -23.87
CA GLU A 315 30.82 -3.94 -23.44
C GLU A 315 31.11 -4.92 -22.30
N GLU A 316 32.33 -5.43 -22.28
CA GLU A 316 32.79 -6.32 -21.21
C GLU A 316 33.14 -5.45 -19.99
N VAL A 317 32.53 -5.71 -18.83
CA VAL A 317 32.87 -5.05 -17.57
C VAL A 317 34.19 -5.65 -17.09
N ARG A 318 35.31 -5.07 -17.53
CA ARG A 318 36.65 -5.71 -17.56
C ARG A 318 36.65 -6.86 -18.58
N PRO A 319 37.78 -7.22 -19.23
CA PRO A 319 37.78 -8.39 -20.13
C PRO A 319 37.15 -9.54 -19.36
N ALA A 320 36.14 -10.20 -19.95
CA ALA A 320 35.30 -11.18 -19.27
C ALA A 320 36.16 -12.33 -18.74
N LYS A 321 36.81 -12.12 -17.59
CA LYS A 321 37.70 -13.09 -16.98
C LYS A 321 36.75 -14.06 -16.32
N ALA A 322 36.58 -15.20 -16.98
CA ALA A 322 36.03 -16.37 -16.33
C ALA A 322 36.79 -16.52 -15.00
N VAL A 323 36.08 -16.29 -13.89
CA VAL A 323 36.63 -16.62 -12.59
C VAL A 323 36.45 -18.13 -12.49
N GLU A 324 37.56 -18.86 -12.49
CA GLU A 324 37.55 -20.29 -12.25
C GLU A 324 37.16 -20.52 -10.79
N LEU A 325 36.09 -21.27 -10.59
CA LEU A 325 35.54 -21.54 -9.27
C LEU A 325 35.87 -22.97 -8.86
N ARG A 326 36.43 -23.13 -7.66
CA ARG A 326 36.54 -24.44 -7.01
C ARG A 326 35.19 -24.85 -6.44
N GLU A 327 34.93 -26.14 -6.38
CA GLU A 327 33.69 -26.65 -5.78
C GLU A 327 33.53 -26.17 -4.34
N GLY A 328 32.40 -25.54 -4.03
CA GLY A 328 32.10 -24.98 -2.72
C GLY A 328 32.68 -23.59 -2.43
N ASP A 329 33.39 -22.96 -3.37
CA ASP A 329 33.98 -21.62 -3.20
C ASP A 329 32.95 -20.48 -3.34
N TRP A 330 32.06 -20.38 -2.35
CA TRP A 330 31.04 -19.35 -2.29
C TRP A 330 31.61 -17.95 -2.02
N ASP A 331 32.70 -17.85 -1.24
CA ASP A 331 33.30 -16.57 -0.86
C ASP A 331 33.90 -15.86 -2.06
N SER A 332 34.67 -16.56 -2.91
CA SER A 332 35.20 -15.96 -4.14
C SER A 332 34.07 -15.46 -5.06
N MET A 333 33.00 -16.25 -5.22
CA MET A 333 31.84 -15.87 -6.01
C MET A 333 31.13 -14.64 -5.43
N SER A 334 30.95 -14.61 -4.11
CA SER A 334 30.35 -13.50 -3.37
C SER A 334 31.17 -12.22 -3.54
N ASN A 335 32.48 -12.31 -3.34
CA ASN A 335 33.41 -11.18 -3.43
C ASN A 335 33.46 -10.57 -4.83
N GLU A 336 33.50 -11.38 -5.89
CA GLU A 336 33.50 -10.90 -7.28
C GLU A 336 32.21 -10.16 -7.63
N ILE A 337 31.05 -10.64 -7.16
CA ILE A 337 29.77 -9.98 -7.39
C ILE A 337 29.64 -8.71 -6.50
N ALA A 338 30.12 -8.76 -5.26
CA ALA A 338 30.13 -7.63 -4.33
C ALA A 338 31.00 -6.47 -4.83
N ALA A 339 32.18 -6.78 -5.40
CA ALA A 339 33.11 -5.79 -5.92
C ALA A 339 32.48 -4.90 -7.01
N VAL A 340 31.61 -5.48 -7.86
CA VAL A 340 30.83 -4.71 -8.84
C VAL A 340 29.84 -3.77 -8.15
N ASN A 341 29.18 -4.21 -7.07
CA ASN A 341 28.22 -3.37 -6.36
C ASN A 341 28.88 -2.23 -5.57
N GLN A 342 30.09 -2.43 -5.04
CA GLN A 342 30.80 -1.46 -4.21
C GLN A 342 31.54 -0.40 -5.04
N SER A 343 32.31 -0.82 -6.05
CA SER A 343 33.22 0.07 -6.79
C SER A 343 32.58 1.33 -7.37
N GLU A 344 31.32 1.27 -7.81
CA GLU A 344 30.65 2.44 -8.39
C GLU A 344 30.15 3.48 -7.38
N MET A 345 29.90 3.07 -6.13
CA MET A 345 29.48 4.01 -5.09
C MET A 345 30.65 4.82 -4.56
N ASP A 346 31.85 4.24 -4.56
CA ASP A 346 33.05 4.88 -4.01
C ASP A 346 33.50 6.08 -4.86
N ASP A 347 33.15 6.10 -6.15
CA ASP A 347 33.42 7.20 -7.08
C ASP A 347 32.41 8.37 -6.99
N VAL A 348 31.30 8.20 -6.24
CA VAL A 348 30.27 9.25 -6.13
C VAL A 348 30.73 10.33 -5.14
N THR A 349 31.13 11.49 -5.66
CA THR A 349 31.61 12.64 -4.87
C THR A 349 30.77 13.90 -5.01
N SER A 350 29.82 13.93 -5.94
CA SER A 350 28.95 15.08 -6.20
C SER A 350 27.57 14.63 -6.70
N LEU A 351 26.63 15.58 -6.80
CA LEU A 351 25.33 15.32 -7.43
C LEU A 351 25.46 14.97 -8.91
N GLU A 352 26.39 15.62 -9.63
CA GLU A 352 26.67 15.35 -11.04
C GLU A 352 27.14 13.91 -11.24
N HIS A 353 28.07 13.43 -10.41
CA HIS A 353 28.51 12.04 -10.42
C HIS A 353 27.36 11.10 -10.04
N LEU A 354 26.57 11.48 -9.04
CA LEU A 354 25.46 10.67 -8.57
C LEU A 354 24.38 10.44 -9.65
N ILE A 355 24.02 11.47 -10.42
CA ILE A 355 23.02 11.33 -11.49
C ILE A 355 23.60 10.71 -12.76
N HIS A 356 24.92 10.73 -12.92
CA HIS A 356 25.62 10.08 -14.03
C HIS A 356 25.89 8.60 -13.72
N CYS A 357 24.80 7.84 -13.61
CA CYS A 357 24.85 6.39 -13.41
C CYS A 357 25.41 5.72 -14.67
N GLN A 358 26.66 5.24 -14.59
CA GLN A 358 27.38 4.69 -15.73
C GLN A 358 26.80 3.34 -16.19
N ARG A 359 26.28 2.54 -15.26
CA ARG A 359 25.62 1.26 -15.57
C ARG A 359 24.56 0.88 -14.56
N GLU A 360 23.72 -0.08 -14.94
CA GLU A 360 22.71 -0.65 -14.04
C GLU A 360 23.30 -1.71 -13.08
N GLY A 361 24.34 -2.40 -13.52
CA GLY A 361 24.99 -3.50 -12.82
C GLY A 361 25.44 -4.58 -13.78
N VAL A 362 25.40 -5.84 -13.35
CA VAL A 362 25.84 -7.00 -14.15
C VAL A 362 24.80 -8.11 -14.20
N VAL A 363 24.85 -8.88 -15.28
CA VAL A 363 24.21 -10.19 -15.37
C VAL A 363 25.29 -11.24 -15.17
N THR A 364 25.07 -12.12 -14.20
CA THR A 364 25.97 -13.18 -13.80
C THR A 364 25.57 -14.49 -14.47
N TYR A 365 26.51 -15.13 -15.16
CA TYR A 365 26.35 -16.42 -15.83
C TYR A 365 27.19 -17.46 -15.12
N PHE A 366 26.52 -18.51 -14.63
CA PHE A 366 27.14 -19.63 -13.95
C PHE A 366 27.31 -20.76 -14.96
N GLU A 367 28.53 -20.97 -15.44
CA GLU A 367 28.88 -21.99 -16.43
C GLU A 367 29.49 -23.21 -15.74
N ASN A 368 29.01 -24.40 -16.09
CA ASN A 368 29.62 -25.67 -15.72
C ASN A 368 30.22 -26.29 -16.99
N ARG A 369 31.54 -26.49 -17.00
CA ARG A 369 32.24 -27.28 -18.02
C ARG A 369 32.23 -28.74 -17.57
N ARG A 370 31.65 -29.61 -18.40
CA ARG A 370 31.74 -31.06 -18.23
C ARG A 370 33.12 -31.55 -18.68
N ALA A 371 33.44 -32.80 -18.32
CA ALA A 371 34.63 -33.51 -18.81
C ALA A 371 34.73 -33.45 -20.35
N GLU A 372 35.96 -33.57 -20.87
CA GLU A 372 36.33 -33.33 -22.28
C GLU A 372 35.28 -33.85 -23.29
N GLY A 373 34.69 -32.93 -24.06
CA GLY A 373 33.81 -33.22 -25.19
C GLY A 373 32.33 -32.83 -25.04
N ASP A 374 31.81 -32.66 -23.82
CA ASP A 374 30.36 -32.47 -23.59
C ASP A 374 29.87 -31.01 -23.70
N GLY A 375 30.78 -30.08 -24.00
CA GLY A 375 30.51 -28.65 -24.09
C GLY A 375 30.27 -27.98 -22.73
N ALA A 376 30.17 -26.64 -22.75
CA ALA A 376 29.87 -25.84 -21.57
C ALA A 376 28.35 -25.60 -21.45
N VAL A 377 27.81 -25.70 -20.22
CA VAL A 377 26.39 -25.49 -19.93
C VAL A 377 26.23 -24.34 -18.95
N VAL A 378 25.40 -23.35 -19.30
CA VAL A 378 25.04 -22.27 -18.36
C VAL A 378 23.91 -22.77 -17.47
N VAL A 379 24.22 -23.09 -16.21
CA VAL A 379 23.31 -23.76 -15.27
C VAL A 379 22.35 -22.79 -14.58
N ALA A 380 22.78 -21.54 -14.40
CA ALA A 380 22.01 -20.49 -13.75
C ALA A 380 22.39 -19.12 -14.29
N LEU A 381 21.49 -18.16 -14.05
CA LEU A 381 21.68 -16.74 -14.32
C LEU A 381 21.22 -15.96 -13.11
N GLY A 382 21.90 -14.87 -12.78
CA GLY A 382 21.45 -13.89 -11.79
C GLY A 382 21.78 -12.48 -12.24
N LYS A 383 21.32 -11.47 -11.51
CA LYS A 383 21.67 -10.07 -11.77
C LYS A 383 22.04 -9.38 -10.47
N ALA A 384 23.15 -8.67 -10.46
CA ALA A 384 23.54 -7.79 -9.38
C ALA A 384 23.41 -6.35 -9.89
N LYS A 385 22.64 -5.53 -9.19
CA LYS A 385 22.46 -4.12 -9.55
C LYS A 385 23.28 -3.25 -8.62
N THR A 386 23.94 -2.25 -9.17
CA THR A 386 24.75 -1.34 -8.38
C THR A 386 23.87 -0.53 -7.42
N ALA A 387 24.42 -0.16 -6.26
CA ALA A 387 23.67 0.58 -5.26
C ALA A 387 23.21 1.95 -5.79
N GLN A 388 24.05 2.63 -6.59
CA GLN A 388 23.71 3.89 -7.27
C GLN A 388 22.42 3.74 -8.09
N TYR A 389 22.38 2.76 -8.98
CA TYR A 389 21.21 2.50 -9.82
C TYR A 389 19.97 2.15 -8.98
N ARG A 390 20.11 1.31 -7.95
CA ARG A 390 18.99 0.91 -7.07
C ARG A 390 18.37 2.12 -6.36
N LEU A 391 19.21 3.04 -5.88
CA LEU A 391 18.78 4.25 -5.20
C LEU A 391 18.12 5.24 -6.15
N LEU A 392 18.69 5.48 -7.34
CA LEU A 392 18.06 6.32 -8.37
C LEU A 392 16.72 5.75 -8.85
N ARG A 393 16.63 4.43 -9.01
CA ARG A 393 15.36 3.77 -9.34
C ARG A 393 14.34 3.92 -8.22
N LYS A 394 14.75 3.78 -6.95
CA LYS A 394 13.86 3.99 -5.81
C LYS A 394 13.38 5.44 -5.75
N LEU A 395 14.27 6.40 -5.97
CA LEU A 395 13.97 7.82 -6.06
C LEU A 395 12.88 8.07 -7.09
N ARG A 396 13.03 7.54 -8.31
CA ARG A 396 12.00 7.62 -9.36
C ARG A 396 10.65 7.10 -8.89
N GLU A 397 10.60 5.90 -8.32
CA GLU A 397 9.33 5.29 -7.89
C GLU A 397 8.67 6.07 -6.73
N VAL A 398 9.46 6.65 -5.82
CA VAL A 398 8.94 7.54 -4.76
C VAL A 398 8.41 8.84 -5.36
N THR A 399 9.14 9.47 -6.29
CA THR A 399 8.70 10.69 -6.97
C THR A 399 7.42 10.47 -7.77
N LYS A 400 7.32 9.35 -8.49
CA LYS A 400 6.08 8.89 -9.17
C LYS A 400 4.91 8.68 -8.22
N GLN A 401 5.17 8.24 -6.98
CA GLN A 401 4.12 8.13 -5.97
C GLN A 401 3.76 9.49 -5.39
N ALA A 402 4.74 10.37 -5.19
CA ALA A 402 4.54 11.71 -4.66
C ALA A 402 3.67 12.59 -5.56
N THR A 403 3.79 12.47 -6.89
CA THR A 403 2.88 13.14 -7.85
C THR A 403 1.43 12.69 -7.68
N ARG A 404 1.18 11.45 -7.25
CA ARG A 404 -0.17 10.89 -7.06
C ARG A 404 -0.73 11.10 -5.65
N LYS A 405 0.12 10.95 -4.63
CA LYS A 405 -0.22 10.93 -3.21
C LYS A 405 0.97 11.54 -2.49
N ARG A 406 0.89 12.81 -2.07
CA ARG A 406 1.93 13.52 -1.32
C ARG A 406 2.48 12.66 -0.16
N GLN A 407 3.50 11.84 -0.44
CA GLN A 407 4.10 10.93 0.53
C GLN A 407 5.26 11.63 1.22
N ASP A 408 5.42 11.32 2.51
CA ASP A 408 6.51 11.80 3.34
C ASP A 408 7.85 11.16 2.91
N GLY A 409 8.93 11.94 2.85
CA GLY A 409 10.27 11.52 2.44
C GLY A 409 10.91 10.46 3.34
N LYS A 410 10.31 10.17 4.49
CA LYS A 410 10.80 9.17 5.46
C LYS A 410 11.06 7.78 4.85
N VAL A 411 10.16 7.30 3.99
CA VAL A 411 10.31 5.97 3.37
C VAL A 411 11.53 5.92 2.45
N PHE A 412 11.81 7.03 1.75
CA PHE A 412 12.99 7.13 0.89
C PHE A 412 14.26 7.15 1.73
N LYS A 413 14.31 7.96 2.79
CA LYS A 413 15.44 8.03 3.73
C LYS A 413 15.79 6.65 4.32
N GLN A 414 14.81 5.94 4.88
CA GLN A 414 15.01 4.61 5.45
C GLN A 414 15.54 3.60 4.42
N THR A 415 15.07 3.69 3.17
CA THR A 415 15.57 2.84 2.09
C THR A 415 17.02 3.15 1.75
N CYS A 416 17.41 4.44 1.74
CA CYS A 416 18.79 4.86 1.51
C CYS A 416 19.71 4.36 2.63
N GLU A 417 19.31 4.53 3.89
CA GLU A 417 20.08 4.06 5.05
C GLU A 417 20.34 2.55 5.02
N MET A 418 19.35 1.77 4.59
CA MET A 418 19.47 0.32 4.43
C MET A 418 20.37 -0.07 3.25
N MET A 419 20.25 0.60 2.10
CA MET A 419 21.08 0.25 0.92
C MET A 419 22.53 0.70 1.07
N LEU A 420 22.80 1.71 1.90
CA LEU A 420 24.14 2.22 2.19
C LEU A 420 24.73 1.58 3.47
N SER A 421 24.07 0.59 4.08
CA SER A 421 24.61 -0.10 5.24
C SER A 421 25.91 -0.81 4.88
N GLY A 422 26.97 -0.58 5.67
CA GLY A 422 28.30 -1.15 5.43
C GLY A 422 29.18 -0.33 4.48
N ASN A 423 28.67 0.73 3.82
CA ASN A 423 29.51 1.65 3.06
C ASN A 423 30.19 2.65 4.01
N ALA A 424 31.51 2.80 3.91
CA ALA A 424 32.29 3.69 4.77
C ALA A 424 31.91 5.19 4.63
N ARG A 425 31.33 5.59 3.48
CA ARG A 425 30.86 6.94 3.18
C ARG A 425 29.33 7.07 3.29
N LYS A 426 28.68 6.19 4.06
CA LYS A 426 27.21 6.15 4.21
C LYS A 426 26.59 7.53 4.46
N ASP A 427 27.11 8.30 5.41
CA ASP A 427 26.49 9.57 5.83
C ASP A 427 26.63 10.66 4.76
N GLU A 428 27.78 10.72 4.09
CA GLU A 428 28.03 11.64 2.96
C GLU A 428 27.10 11.31 1.77
N LEU A 429 27.04 10.03 1.39
CA LEU A 429 26.18 9.57 0.31
C LEU A 429 24.70 9.80 0.65
N LEU A 430 24.30 9.51 1.89
CA LEU A 430 22.93 9.76 2.36
C LEU A 430 22.59 11.25 2.27
N ALA A 431 23.50 12.15 2.63
CA ALA A 431 23.31 13.59 2.48
C ALA A 431 23.10 13.99 1.01
N LEU A 432 23.92 13.48 0.09
CA LEU A 432 23.76 13.71 -1.35
C LEU A 432 22.41 13.21 -1.89
N PHE A 433 21.98 12.01 -1.50
CA PHE A 433 20.68 11.45 -1.93
C PHE A 433 19.49 12.23 -1.38
N LEU A 434 19.57 12.67 -0.12
CA LEU A 434 18.53 13.49 0.49
C LEU A 434 18.48 14.87 -0.15
N ASP A 435 19.63 15.46 -0.50
CA ASP A 435 19.68 16.72 -1.24
C ASP A 435 19.06 16.59 -2.63
N LEU A 436 19.48 15.57 -3.40
CA LEU A 436 18.88 15.27 -4.70
C LEU A 436 17.36 15.05 -4.61
N PHE A 437 16.90 14.31 -3.59
CA PHE A 437 15.48 14.08 -3.37
C PHE A 437 14.72 15.38 -3.13
N ARG A 438 15.23 16.28 -2.28
CA ARG A 438 14.64 17.61 -2.05
C ARG A 438 14.54 18.42 -3.35
N ARG A 439 15.61 18.45 -4.15
CA ARG A 439 15.64 19.14 -5.45
C ARG A 439 14.66 18.55 -6.45
N VAL A 440 14.57 17.22 -6.54
CA VAL A 440 13.57 16.55 -7.39
C VAL A 440 12.15 16.86 -6.93
N GLN A 441 11.88 16.84 -5.62
CA GLN A 441 10.57 17.20 -5.08
C GLN A 441 10.21 18.65 -5.40
N TYR A 442 11.17 19.57 -5.33
CA TYR A 442 10.96 20.97 -5.69
C TYR A 442 10.59 21.13 -7.17
N VAL A 443 11.39 20.57 -8.09
CA VAL A 443 11.13 20.62 -9.54
C VAL A 443 9.74 20.07 -9.88
N VAL A 444 9.36 18.93 -9.30
CA VAL A 444 8.05 18.31 -9.54
C VAL A 444 6.91 19.11 -8.91
N ARG A 445 7.10 19.67 -7.71
CA ARG A 445 6.06 20.43 -7.01
C ARG A 445 5.77 21.77 -7.68
N GLU A 446 6.81 22.45 -8.16
CA GLU A 446 6.68 23.72 -8.88
C GLU A 446 6.43 23.53 -10.38
N ASP A 447 6.27 22.28 -10.85
CA ASP A 447 6.02 21.91 -12.25
C ASP A 447 7.01 22.54 -13.25
N ILE A 448 8.28 22.63 -12.85
CA ILE A 448 9.33 23.20 -13.72
C ILE A 448 9.50 22.27 -14.92
N ASP A 449 9.46 22.82 -16.14
CA ASP A 449 9.55 22.08 -17.43
C ASP A 449 8.50 20.96 -17.61
N GLY A 450 7.34 21.06 -16.94
CA GLY A 450 6.22 20.12 -17.07
C GLY A 450 6.37 18.81 -16.29
N PHE A 451 7.25 18.77 -15.29
CA PHE A 451 7.51 17.57 -14.46
C PHE A 451 6.49 17.30 -13.36
N GLY A 452 5.45 18.12 -13.22
CA GLY A 452 4.33 17.91 -12.30
C GLY A 452 3.44 16.71 -12.68
N ALA A 453 3.52 16.26 -13.94
CA ALA A 453 2.79 15.10 -14.43
C ALA A 453 3.52 13.77 -14.14
N PHE A 454 2.75 12.72 -13.84
CA PHE A 454 3.28 11.38 -13.57
C PHE A 454 4.06 10.82 -14.78
N GLU A 455 3.52 10.99 -15.97
CA GLU A 455 4.06 10.49 -17.22
C GLU A 455 5.41 11.14 -17.53
N ALA A 456 5.55 12.44 -17.25
CA ALA A 456 6.80 13.17 -17.41
C ALA A 456 7.89 12.61 -16.48
N VAL A 457 7.58 12.37 -15.20
CA VAL A 457 8.53 11.75 -14.26
C VAL A 457 8.93 10.34 -14.70
N ASP A 458 8.01 9.56 -15.26
CA ASP A 458 8.30 8.18 -15.68
C ASP A 458 9.18 8.11 -16.93
N GLN A 459 8.87 8.92 -17.94
CA GLN A 459 9.50 8.87 -19.27
C GLN A 459 10.74 9.76 -19.39
N ARG A 460 10.83 10.84 -18.62
CA ARG A 460 11.89 11.85 -18.70
C ARG A 460 12.70 11.93 -17.40
N PHE A 461 12.80 10.84 -16.65
CA PHE A 461 13.48 10.82 -15.35
C PHE A 461 14.95 11.29 -15.40
N PRO A 462 15.79 10.91 -16.39
CA PRO A 462 17.17 11.42 -16.48
C PRO A 462 17.26 12.92 -16.73
N GLU A 463 16.28 13.51 -17.42
CA GLU A 463 16.17 14.96 -17.63
C GLU A 463 15.79 15.66 -16.31
N LEU A 464 14.83 15.08 -15.57
CA LEU A 464 14.46 15.55 -14.23
C LEU A 464 15.66 15.55 -13.28
N LEU A 465 16.46 14.48 -13.26
CA LEU A 465 17.67 14.42 -12.43
C LEU A 465 18.68 15.51 -12.80
N ALA A 466 18.90 15.74 -14.10
CA ALA A 466 19.82 16.77 -14.58
C ALA A 466 19.33 18.19 -14.26
N LEU A 467 18.02 18.43 -14.35
CA LEU A 467 17.40 19.70 -13.95
C LEU A 467 17.50 19.89 -12.43
N ALA A 468 17.15 18.87 -11.64
CA ALA A 468 17.22 18.90 -10.19
C ALA A 468 18.64 19.16 -9.69
N ALA A 469 19.67 18.50 -10.23
CA ALA A 469 21.05 18.72 -9.82
C ALA A 469 21.51 20.18 -10.00
N ARG A 470 21.02 20.88 -11.02
CA ARG A 470 21.30 22.31 -11.26
C ARG A 470 20.35 23.27 -10.53
N THR A 471 19.28 22.76 -9.92
CA THR A 471 18.29 23.59 -9.24
C THR A 471 18.76 23.83 -7.81
N GLU A 472 18.97 25.10 -7.46
CA GLU A 472 19.20 25.51 -6.07
C GLU A 472 17.86 25.49 -5.32
N VAL A 473 17.78 24.68 -4.26
CA VAL A 473 16.66 24.72 -3.34
C VAL A 473 17.08 25.58 -2.17
N VAL A 474 16.51 26.78 -2.09
CA VAL A 474 16.59 27.59 -0.87
C VAL A 474 15.80 26.83 0.20
N ASP A 475 16.46 26.42 1.29
CA ASP A 475 15.78 25.74 2.39
C ASP A 475 14.75 26.70 2.99
N ASP A 476 13.46 26.48 2.67
CA ASP A 476 12.30 27.24 3.14
C ASP A 476 12.24 27.36 4.69
N ALA A 477 13.02 26.55 5.41
CA ALA A 477 13.06 26.46 6.87
C ALA A 477 13.98 27.48 7.55
N THR A 478 14.97 28.06 6.86
CA THR A 478 16.06 28.80 7.54
C THR A 478 16.18 30.28 7.22
N GLU A 479 15.56 30.82 6.16
CA GLU A 479 15.85 32.22 5.75
C GLU A 479 14.67 33.17 5.52
N ALA A 480 13.42 32.73 5.60
CA ALA A 480 12.35 33.72 5.65
C ALA A 480 12.34 34.32 7.07
N ALA A 481 12.77 35.56 7.26
CA ALA A 481 12.51 36.35 8.47
C ALA A 481 11.29 37.28 8.28
N GLY A 482 10.81 37.44 7.04
CA GLY A 482 9.77 38.37 6.67
C GLY A 482 8.37 38.01 7.18
N ARG A 483 7.54 39.04 7.40
CA ARG A 483 6.11 38.93 7.72
C ARG A 483 5.31 39.65 6.64
N VAL A 484 4.20 39.07 6.20
CA VAL A 484 3.32 39.74 5.24
C VAL A 484 2.00 40.05 5.93
N VAL A 485 1.68 41.34 6.03
CA VAL A 485 0.40 41.83 6.51
C VAL A 485 -0.46 42.15 5.30
N VAL A 486 -1.57 41.44 5.15
CA VAL A 486 -2.52 41.64 4.05
C VAL A 486 -3.70 42.44 4.59
N ILE A 487 -3.87 43.67 4.11
CA ILE A 487 -5.05 44.49 4.36
C ILE A 487 -6.12 44.07 3.34
N HIS A 488 -7.06 43.23 3.79
CA HIS A 488 -8.24 42.87 3.02
C HIS A 488 -9.29 43.98 3.12
N ALA A 489 -9.33 44.86 2.12
CA ALA A 489 -10.18 46.04 2.12
C ALA A 489 -10.74 46.34 0.71
N PRO A 490 -11.92 47.00 0.59
CA PRO A 490 -12.44 47.43 -0.70
C PRO A 490 -11.46 48.37 -1.44
N PRO A 491 -11.50 48.46 -2.77
CA PRO A 491 -10.67 49.40 -3.51
C PRO A 491 -10.83 50.86 -3.02
N GLY A 492 -9.72 51.61 -2.92
CA GLY A 492 -9.72 53.00 -2.48
C GLY A 492 -9.97 53.20 -0.98
N SER A 493 -10.14 52.12 -0.21
CA SER A 493 -10.45 52.25 1.21
C SER A 493 -9.21 52.39 2.10
N VAL A 494 -8.07 51.81 1.71
CA VAL A 494 -6.85 51.80 2.52
C VAL A 494 -6.19 53.18 2.54
N PRO A 495 -5.86 53.74 3.71
CA PRO A 495 -5.20 55.03 3.80
C PRO A 495 -3.86 55.09 3.08
N LYS A 496 -3.51 56.27 2.56
CA LYS A 496 -2.25 56.51 1.86
C LYS A 496 -1.04 56.27 2.78
N GLY A 497 -0.02 55.60 2.25
CA GLY A 497 1.23 55.31 2.95
C GLY A 497 1.20 54.10 3.87
N MET A 498 0.08 53.35 3.93
CA MET A 498 0.01 52.11 4.70
C MET A 498 0.45 50.88 3.91
N VAL A 499 0.29 50.89 2.58
CA VAL A 499 0.72 49.81 1.70
C VAL A 499 2.18 50.04 1.32
N THR A 500 3.04 49.08 1.63
CA THR A 500 4.47 49.13 1.23
C THR A 500 4.66 48.68 -0.21
N ASP A 501 3.76 47.82 -0.70
CA ASP A 501 3.86 47.14 -1.98
C ASP A 501 2.51 47.13 -2.68
N ASP A 502 2.38 47.97 -3.70
CA ASP A 502 1.14 48.22 -4.43
C ASP A 502 1.12 47.48 -5.77
N PHE A 503 0.81 46.20 -5.73
CA PHE A 503 0.64 45.38 -6.92
C PHE A 503 -0.29 44.19 -6.68
N ALA A 504 -0.82 43.63 -7.78
CA ALA A 504 -1.64 42.43 -7.72
C ALA A 504 -0.89 41.25 -7.06
N LEU A 505 -1.51 40.70 -6.01
CA LEU A 505 -0.94 39.65 -5.18
C LEU A 505 -1.06 38.28 -5.85
N HIS A 506 0.06 37.60 -6.08
CA HIS A 506 0.11 36.21 -6.51
C HIS A 506 0.81 35.37 -5.43
N PRO A 507 0.47 34.09 -5.21
CA PRO A 507 1.15 33.24 -4.22
C PRO A 507 2.69 33.30 -4.28
N ASP A 508 3.26 33.37 -5.49
CA ASP A 508 4.72 33.45 -5.68
C ASP A 508 5.31 34.79 -5.24
N LYS A 509 4.54 35.88 -5.34
CA LYS A 509 4.96 37.18 -4.83
C LYS A 509 4.93 37.23 -3.31
N VAL A 510 3.90 36.62 -2.68
CA VAL A 510 3.86 36.48 -1.22
C VAL A 510 5.06 35.67 -0.72
N ARG A 511 5.45 34.62 -1.47
CA ARG A 511 6.67 33.86 -1.19
C ARG A 511 7.91 34.75 -1.22
N LYS A 512 8.08 35.57 -2.27
CA LYS A 512 9.19 36.51 -2.38
C LYS A 512 9.19 37.55 -1.25
N MET A 513 8.03 38.10 -0.89
CA MET A 513 7.90 39.04 0.23
C MET A 513 8.34 38.44 1.55
N LEU A 514 7.93 37.20 1.85
CA LEU A 514 8.34 36.50 3.07
C LEU A 514 9.86 36.33 3.18
N THR A 515 10.59 36.38 2.06
CA THR A 515 12.05 36.31 2.02
C THR A 515 12.76 37.66 2.05
N CYS A 516 12.11 38.79 1.72
CA CYS A 516 12.79 40.09 1.61
C CYS A 516 12.41 41.13 2.67
N GLY A 517 11.57 40.80 3.65
CA GLY A 517 11.31 41.64 4.81
C GLY A 517 9.86 41.65 5.25
N SER A 518 9.46 42.69 5.97
CA SER A 518 8.08 42.89 6.40
C SER A 518 7.34 43.75 5.38
N HIS A 519 6.23 43.23 4.84
CA HIS A 519 5.46 43.87 3.77
C HIS A 519 4.01 44.07 4.19
N VAL A 520 3.42 45.18 3.76
CA VAL A 520 1.99 45.48 3.88
C VAL A 520 1.39 45.61 2.50
N VAL A 521 0.40 44.78 2.20
CA VAL A 521 -0.24 44.72 0.88
C VAL A 521 -1.74 44.86 1.00
N GLN A 522 -2.36 45.55 0.05
CA GLN A 522 -3.82 45.56 -0.08
C GLN A 522 -4.28 44.38 -0.94
N LEU A 523 -5.34 43.70 -0.51
CA LEU A 523 -5.94 42.61 -1.27
C LEU A 523 -7.47 42.68 -1.22
N PRO A 524 -8.14 43.13 -2.30
CA PRO A 524 -9.60 43.16 -2.32
C PRO A 524 -10.26 41.76 -2.34
N ASN A 525 -9.52 40.73 -2.77
CA ASN A 525 -10.03 39.36 -2.91
C ASN A 525 -9.20 38.33 -2.14
N ILE A 526 -9.63 38.02 -0.91
CA ILE A 526 -8.92 37.07 -0.03
C ILE A 526 -8.74 35.66 -0.64
N LEU A 527 -9.54 35.27 -1.64
CA LEU A 527 -9.43 33.96 -2.29
C LEU A 527 -8.07 33.71 -2.93
N GLN A 528 -7.34 34.76 -3.31
CA GLN A 528 -6.01 34.64 -3.89
C GLN A 528 -5.00 34.00 -2.90
N LEU A 529 -5.28 34.02 -1.60
CA LEU A 529 -4.45 33.39 -0.57
C LEU A 529 -4.68 31.87 -0.41
N LYS A 530 -5.70 31.29 -1.08
CA LYS A 530 -5.96 29.83 -0.99
C LYS A 530 -4.79 28.99 -1.51
N GLY A 531 -4.01 29.53 -2.45
CA GLY A 531 -2.83 28.88 -3.02
C GLY A 531 -1.63 28.79 -2.07
N LEU A 532 -1.63 29.52 -0.94
CA LEU A 532 -0.50 29.52 -0.01
C LEU A 532 -0.34 28.18 0.70
N SER A 533 0.92 27.77 0.89
CA SER A 533 1.28 26.57 1.67
C SER A 533 0.94 26.75 3.15
N LYS A 534 0.76 25.65 3.89
CA LYS A 534 0.40 25.70 5.33
C LYS A 534 1.44 26.47 6.16
N LEU A 535 2.73 26.33 5.83
CA LEU A 535 3.82 27.04 6.49
C LEU A 535 3.72 28.56 6.27
N MET A 536 3.43 28.99 5.04
CA MET A 536 3.30 30.42 4.72
C MET A 536 2.12 31.07 5.42
N ARG A 537 1.00 30.36 5.55
CA ARG A 537 -0.22 30.91 6.18
C ARG A 537 0.00 31.36 7.62
N HIS A 538 0.89 30.71 8.36
CA HIS A 538 1.21 31.13 9.73
C HIS A 538 1.93 32.48 9.80
N ARG A 539 2.56 32.88 8.69
CA ARG A 539 3.36 34.10 8.54
C ARG A 539 2.66 35.23 7.80
N VAL A 540 1.48 34.93 7.25
CA VAL A 540 0.61 35.91 6.61
C VAL A 540 -0.51 36.25 7.59
N LYS A 541 -0.57 37.51 8.00
CA LYS A 541 -1.64 38.03 8.85
C LYS A 541 -2.60 38.83 7.99
N VAL A 542 -3.90 38.59 8.10
CA VAL A 542 -4.89 39.35 7.35
C VAL A 542 -5.61 40.33 8.27
N ILE A 543 -5.69 41.58 7.88
CA ILE A 543 -6.51 42.59 8.54
C ILE A 543 -7.68 42.92 7.63
N ARG A 544 -8.92 42.75 8.10
CA ARG A 544 -10.12 43.20 7.40
C ARG A 544 -10.40 44.64 7.79
N TYR A 545 -10.59 45.50 6.79
CA TYR A 545 -10.84 46.92 6.99
C TYR A 545 -11.83 47.45 5.96
N GLY A 546 -12.75 48.32 6.37
CA GLY A 546 -13.67 49.04 5.48
C GLY A 546 -14.79 48.21 4.83
N TRP A 547 -15.03 46.98 5.29
CA TRP A 547 -16.11 46.10 4.80
C TRP A 547 -17.40 46.19 5.62
N ASP A 548 -17.50 47.14 6.53
CA ASP A 548 -18.62 47.37 7.43
C ASP A 548 -19.89 47.91 6.73
N GLY A 549 -21.07 47.61 7.25
CA GLY A 549 -22.34 48.07 6.66
C GLY A 549 -22.91 47.16 5.57
N GLN A 550 -23.94 47.59 4.86
CA GLN A 550 -24.51 46.80 3.77
C GLN A 550 -23.62 46.88 2.52
N VAL A 551 -23.72 45.90 1.62
CA VAL A 551 -22.95 45.89 0.36
C VAL A 551 -23.14 47.18 -0.45
N GLY A 552 -24.34 47.77 -0.41
CA GLY A 552 -24.62 49.07 -1.04
C GLY A 552 -23.84 50.22 -0.41
N ASP A 553 -23.69 50.23 0.92
CA ASP A 553 -22.93 51.24 1.64
C ASP A 553 -21.43 51.13 1.33
N VAL A 554 -20.89 49.91 1.36
CA VAL A 554 -19.49 49.63 1.00
C VAL A 554 -19.22 50.04 -0.44
N LEU A 555 -20.15 49.74 -1.35
CA LEU A 555 -20.05 50.11 -2.76
C LEU A 555 -20.07 51.63 -2.95
N ASN A 556 -21.02 52.33 -2.31
CA ASN A 556 -21.12 53.79 -2.39
C ASN A 556 -19.85 54.45 -1.86
N ARG A 557 -19.34 54.03 -0.69
CA ARG A 557 -18.07 54.54 -0.14
C ARG A 557 -16.89 54.26 -1.06
N THR A 558 -16.82 53.07 -1.66
CA THR A 558 -15.77 52.70 -2.63
C THR A 558 -15.80 53.64 -3.84
N LEU A 559 -16.98 53.85 -4.44
CA LEU A 559 -17.15 54.70 -5.62
C LEU A 559 -16.92 56.19 -5.33
N GLU A 560 -17.30 56.68 -4.16
CA GLU A 560 -17.04 58.06 -3.74
C GLU A 560 -15.54 58.32 -3.55
N ARG A 561 -14.81 57.37 -2.94
CA ARG A 561 -13.36 57.46 -2.76
C ARG A 561 -12.59 57.39 -4.08
N GLY A 562 -13.12 56.66 -5.07
CA GLY A 562 -12.57 56.63 -6.43
C GLY A 562 -12.58 57.98 -7.16
N LYS A 563 -13.35 58.96 -6.68
CA LYS A 563 -13.38 60.34 -7.21
C LYS A 563 -12.32 61.25 -6.58
N GLY A 564 -11.66 60.81 -5.50
CA GLY A 564 -10.59 61.55 -4.81
C GLY A 564 -9.21 61.32 -5.42
N GLU A 565 -8.28 62.24 -5.17
CA GLU A 565 -6.95 62.17 -5.75
C GLU A 565 -5.98 61.32 -4.92
N VAL A 566 -5.37 60.34 -5.60
CA VAL A 566 -4.36 59.35 -5.18
C VAL A 566 -4.92 57.98 -4.76
N LEU A 567 -5.09 57.13 -5.78
CA LEU A 567 -5.38 55.70 -5.66
C LEU A 567 -4.09 54.86 -5.79
N TYR A 568 -4.06 53.73 -5.10
CA TYR A 568 -3.09 52.67 -5.34
C TYR A 568 -3.29 52.10 -6.76
N GLU A 569 -2.23 51.66 -7.43
CA GLU A 569 -2.20 51.06 -8.76
C GLU A 569 -3.13 49.84 -8.87
N THR A 570 -3.21 49.06 -7.80
CA THR A 570 -4.20 47.97 -7.67
C THR A 570 -5.64 48.46 -7.71
N ASP A 571 -5.91 49.62 -7.14
CA ASP A 571 -7.23 50.27 -7.13
C ASP A 571 -7.52 50.99 -8.45
N LYS A 572 -6.54 51.63 -9.09
CA LYS A 572 -6.71 52.27 -10.41
C LYS A 572 -7.28 51.29 -11.43
N ARG A 573 -6.72 50.09 -11.52
CA ARG A 573 -7.22 49.04 -12.43
C ARG A 573 -8.68 48.65 -12.16
N PHE A 574 -9.10 48.71 -10.90
CA PHE A 574 -10.48 48.49 -10.53
C PHE A 574 -11.35 49.67 -10.99
N PHE A 575 -10.95 50.91 -10.70
CA PHE A 575 -11.70 52.12 -11.06
C PHE A 575 -11.69 52.44 -12.56
N ASP A 576 -10.72 51.93 -13.32
CA ASP A 576 -10.69 51.99 -14.80
C ASP A 576 -11.73 51.06 -15.45
N SER A 577 -12.29 50.11 -14.70
CA SER A 577 -13.35 49.24 -15.20
C SER A 577 -14.70 49.97 -15.24
N PRO A 578 -15.64 49.58 -16.12
CA PRO A 578 -17.01 50.07 -16.09
C PRO A 578 -17.68 49.89 -14.71
N VAL A 579 -18.52 50.85 -14.29
CA VAL A 579 -19.14 50.88 -12.95
C VAL A 579 -19.93 49.61 -12.65
N ASP A 580 -20.65 49.06 -13.62
CA ASP A 580 -21.36 47.78 -13.50
C ASP A 580 -20.41 46.62 -13.14
N LYS A 581 -19.24 46.58 -13.77
CA LYS A 581 -18.20 45.59 -13.46
C LYS A 581 -17.56 45.82 -12.10
N GLN A 582 -17.36 47.09 -11.70
CA GLN A 582 -16.90 47.45 -10.36
C GLN A 582 -17.88 46.94 -9.28
N CYS A 583 -19.17 47.22 -9.45
CA CYS A 583 -20.25 46.76 -8.58
C CYS A 583 -20.28 45.23 -8.48
N ALA A 584 -20.19 44.53 -9.61
CA ALA A 584 -20.19 43.07 -9.64
C ALA A 584 -18.98 42.47 -8.90
N LEU A 585 -17.79 43.06 -9.04
CA LEU A 585 -16.58 42.61 -8.35
C LEU A 585 -16.66 42.85 -6.84
N VAL A 586 -17.06 44.03 -6.39
CA VAL A 586 -17.23 44.35 -4.96
C VAL A 586 -18.28 43.45 -4.34
N GLY A 587 -19.44 43.26 -4.99
CA GLY A 587 -20.46 42.33 -4.52
C GLY A 587 -19.93 40.91 -4.36
N LYS A 588 -19.19 40.42 -5.37
CA LYS A 588 -18.55 39.10 -5.31
C LYS A 588 -17.54 38.98 -4.18
N TRP A 589 -16.70 39.99 -3.95
CA TRP A 589 -15.71 39.97 -2.86
C TRP A 589 -16.37 40.08 -1.49
N TYR A 590 -17.38 40.94 -1.36
CA TYR A 590 -18.19 41.09 -0.16
C TYR A 590 -18.83 39.75 0.24
N GLU A 591 -19.44 39.04 -0.71
CA GLU A 591 -20.01 37.72 -0.46
C GLU A 591 -19.00 36.66 -0.01
N THR A 592 -17.71 36.83 -0.35
CA THR A 592 -16.66 35.89 0.01
C THR A 592 -16.09 36.11 1.41
N LEU A 593 -16.36 37.25 2.05
CA LEU A 593 -15.86 37.62 3.37
C LEU A 593 -16.14 36.54 4.43
N ASP A 594 -17.37 36.06 4.50
CA ASP A 594 -17.79 35.14 5.58
C ASP A 594 -17.84 33.67 5.14
N LYS A 595 -17.81 33.44 3.83
CA LYS A 595 -17.89 32.08 3.26
C LYS A 595 -16.55 31.35 3.31
N ILE A 596 -15.42 32.07 3.42
CA ILE A 596 -14.07 31.48 3.30
C ILE A 596 -13.23 31.70 4.57
N VAL A 597 -13.17 30.63 5.38
CA VAL A 597 -12.10 30.46 6.38
C VAL A 597 -10.94 29.76 5.68
N ILE A 598 -9.81 30.44 5.52
CA ILE A 598 -8.57 29.82 5.01
C ILE A 598 -7.85 29.19 6.21
N PRO A 599 -7.79 27.84 6.35
CA PRO A 599 -7.24 27.22 7.54
C PRO A 599 -5.77 27.57 7.74
N GLY A 600 -5.42 28.00 8.97
CA GLY A 600 -4.06 28.39 9.37
C GLY A 600 -3.74 29.87 9.15
N LEU A 601 -4.64 30.66 8.56
CA LEU A 601 -4.48 32.10 8.34
C LEU A 601 -5.17 32.87 9.48
N GLN A 602 -4.43 33.71 10.19
CA GLN A 602 -5.01 34.56 11.24
C GLN A 602 -5.63 35.82 10.62
N GLN A 603 -6.85 36.15 11.03
CA GLN A 603 -7.58 37.31 10.54
C GLN A 603 -8.06 38.18 11.70
N THR A 604 -7.83 39.49 11.60
CA THR A 604 -8.27 40.49 12.57
C THR A 604 -9.15 41.51 11.84
N SER A 605 -10.26 41.97 12.42
CA SER A 605 -11.06 43.06 11.85
C SER A 605 -10.78 44.34 12.62
N VAL A 606 -10.74 45.47 11.91
CA VAL A 606 -10.60 46.81 12.47
C VAL A 606 -11.58 47.74 11.77
N ASP A 607 -12.17 48.67 12.51
CA ASP A 607 -13.28 49.50 12.01
C ASP A 607 -12.84 50.94 11.75
N THR A 608 -11.76 51.39 12.40
CA THR A 608 -11.21 52.75 12.24
C THR A 608 -9.81 52.75 11.61
N GLU A 609 -9.43 53.88 11.03
CA GLU A 609 -8.08 54.06 10.46
C GLU A 609 -7.01 54.02 11.56
N GLU A 610 -7.28 54.61 12.72
CA GLU A 610 -6.39 54.61 13.89
C GLU A 610 -6.13 53.17 14.36
N GLU A 611 -7.16 52.34 14.48
CA GLU A 611 -7.02 50.92 14.81
C GLU A 611 -6.21 50.16 13.76
N LEU A 612 -6.46 50.43 12.47
CA LEU A 612 -5.69 49.82 11.39
C LEU A 612 -4.20 50.18 11.50
N ARG A 613 -3.86 51.45 11.78
CA ARG A 613 -2.46 51.90 11.94
C ARG A 613 -1.79 51.23 13.13
N VAL A 614 -2.48 51.12 14.26
CA VAL A 614 -1.97 50.45 15.46
C VAL A 614 -1.74 48.95 15.22
N VAL A 615 -2.72 48.26 14.62
CA VAL A 615 -2.62 46.81 14.38
C VAL A 615 -1.54 46.49 13.35
N VAL A 616 -1.44 47.25 12.26
CA VAL A 616 -0.36 47.09 11.27
C VAL A 616 1.00 47.32 11.93
N GLY A 617 1.16 48.39 12.72
CA GLY A 617 2.40 48.70 13.43
C GLY A 617 2.85 47.57 14.36
N LYS A 618 1.94 47.07 15.21
CA LYS A 618 2.24 45.96 16.14
C LYS A 618 2.57 44.64 15.42
N LEU A 619 1.93 44.36 14.29
CA LEU A 619 2.19 43.14 13.51
C LEU A 619 3.56 43.18 12.82
N LEU A 620 3.98 44.36 12.35
CA LEU A 620 5.29 44.59 11.75
C LEU A 620 6.41 44.63 12.79
N SER A 621 6.16 45.17 13.99
CA SER A 621 7.17 45.32 15.07
C SER A 621 7.52 44.01 15.79
N GLY A 622 6.69 42.97 15.69
CA GLY A 622 6.91 41.74 16.45
C GLY A 622 6.05 41.60 17.70
N GLU A 623 5.48 42.70 18.20
CA GLU A 623 4.93 42.84 19.55
C GLU A 623 3.58 42.14 19.79
N PHE A 624 3.02 41.47 18.79
CA PHE A 624 1.72 40.78 18.90
C PHE A 624 1.81 39.36 19.48
N GLU A 625 2.97 38.90 19.94
CA GLU A 625 3.10 37.59 20.57
C GLU A 625 2.96 37.69 22.10
N GLU A 626 1.75 37.35 22.55
CA GLU A 626 1.39 36.66 23.81
C GLU A 626 0.43 37.34 24.81
N SER A 627 0.13 38.64 24.79
CA SER A 627 -0.56 39.21 25.97
C SER A 627 -2.00 39.73 25.84
N GLU A 628 -2.57 40.05 24.68
CA GLU A 628 -3.88 40.73 24.67
C GLU A 628 -4.81 40.26 23.54
N GLY A 629 -5.85 39.50 23.91
CA GLY A 629 -6.94 39.20 22.97
C GLY A 629 -7.69 37.89 23.16
N ALA A 630 -7.70 37.26 24.34
CA ALA A 630 -8.67 36.21 24.64
C ALA A 630 -10.05 36.83 24.93
N GLY A 631 -10.61 37.59 23.98
CA GLY A 631 -12.05 37.82 23.97
C GLY A 631 -12.74 36.46 23.92
N GLU A 632 -13.75 36.23 24.77
CA GLU A 632 -14.35 34.91 25.01
C GLU A 632 -14.60 34.15 23.70
N ALA A 633 -13.74 33.19 23.39
CA ALA A 633 -13.93 32.33 22.24
C ALA A 633 -15.29 31.62 22.37
N GLN A 634 -15.93 31.35 21.23
CA GLN A 634 -17.18 30.59 21.22
C GLN A 634 -16.91 29.22 21.86
N ARG A 635 -17.76 28.76 22.77
CA ARG A 635 -17.60 27.47 23.44
C ARG A 635 -18.44 26.42 22.73
N VAL A 636 -17.80 25.35 22.27
CA VAL A 636 -18.48 24.25 21.58
C VAL A 636 -18.28 22.97 22.37
N PHE A 637 -19.36 22.42 22.88
CA PHE A 637 -19.36 21.14 23.59
C PHE A 637 -19.74 20.03 22.61
N VAL A 638 -18.78 19.17 22.25
CA VAL A 638 -19.02 17.99 21.43
C VAL A 638 -19.25 16.81 22.36
N VAL A 639 -20.50 16.41 22.50
CA VAL A 639 -20.92 15.29 23.35
C VAL A 639 -21.04 14.04 22.49
N ALA A 640 -20.23 13.03 22.76
CA ALA A 640 -20.17 11.82 21.95
C ALA A 640 -20.23 10.57 22.83
N PRO A 641 -21.12 9.61 22.54
CA PRO A 641 -21.27 8.40 23.32
C PRO A 641 -20.21 7.39 22.90
N ILE A 642 -19.62 6.74 23.89
CA ILE A 642 -18.78 5.58 23.74
C ILE A 642 -19.61 4.39 24.20
N GLY A 643 -19.79 3.42 23.30
CA GLY A 643 -20.70 2.33 23.58
C GLY A 643 -20.94 1.38 22.42
N VAL A 644 -21.47 0.22 22.78
CA VAL A 644 -21.89 -0.82 21.83
C VAL A 644 -23.28 -0.52 21.24
N PRO A 645 -23.64 -1.12 20.09
CA PRO A 645 -25.02 -1.10 19.60
C PRO A 645 -26.01 -1.58 20.69
N GLY A 646 -27.19 -0.98 20.76
CA GLY A 646 -28.20 -1.35 21.78
C GLY A 646 -28.11 -0.62 23.12
N ILE A 647 -27.02 0.10 23.39
CA ILE A 647 -26.78 0.78 24.69
C ILE A 647 -27.72 1.93 25.03
N GLY A 648 -28.64 2.30 24.12
CA GLY A 648 -29.67 3.32 24.38
C GLY A 648 -29.29 4.77 24.02
N LYS A 649 -28.08 5.01 23.48
CA LYS A 649 -27.58 6.36 23.13
C LYS A 649 -28.52 7.24 22.30
N THR A 650 -29.23 6.67 21.32
CA THR A 650 -30.10 7.43 20.43
C THR A 650 -31.34 7.93 21.17
N ARG A 651 -31.88 7.12 22.08
CA ARG A 651 -32.97 7.54 22.96
C ARG A 651 -32.47 8.58 23.95
N LEU A 652 -31.28 8.37 24.51
CA LEU A 652 -30.61 9.30 25.42
C LEU A 652 -30.50 10.68 24.82
N PHE A 653 -29.94 10.75 23.61
CA PHE A 653 -29.82 12.01 22.91
C PHE A 653 -31.16 12.58 22.46
N LYS A 654 -32.23 11.80 22.23
CA LYS A 654 -33.54 12.40 21.94
C LYS A 654 -34.04 13.17 23.17
N GLU A 655 -33.96 12.55 24.33
CA GLU A 655 -34.52 13.12 25.56
C GLU A 655 -33.64 14.24 26.14
N VAL A 656 -32.31 14.06 26.14
CA VAL A 656 -31.35 15.10 26.58
C VAL A 656 -31.39 16.28 25.62
N PHE A 657 -31.41 16.06 24.30
CA PHE A 657 -31.43 17.16 23.32
C PHE A 657 -32.70 18.00 23.43
N ALA A 658 -33.86 17.37 23.64
CA ALA A 658 -35.13 18.07 23.84
C ALA A 658 -35.11 18.96 25.09
N LYS A 659 -34.44 18.53 26.17
CA LYS A 659 -34.43 19.22 27.47
C LYS A 659 -33.28 20.22 27.68
N LEU A 660 -32.19 20.12 26.93
CA LEU A 660 -31.07 21.07 27.03
C LEU A 660 -31.55 22.49 26.71
N VAL A 661 -31.32 23.49 27.55
CA VAL A 661 -31.56 24.90 27.16
C VAL A 661 -30.21 25.47 26.74
N VAL A 662 -30.00 25.65 25.43
CA VAL A 662 -28.76 26.20 24.88
C VAL A 662 -29.09 27.55 24.25
N THR A 663 -28.33 28.57 24.60
CA THR A 663 -28.62 29.97 24.25
C THR A 663 -28.46 30.29 22.77
N HIS A 664 -27.68 29.51 22.00
CA HIS A 664 -27.30 29.92 20.63
C HIS A 664 -27.42 28.83 19.56
N GLY A 665 -27.22 27.55 19.88
CA GLY A 665 -27.35 26.50 18.87
C GLY A 665 -27.16 25.10 19.41
N LYS A 666 -27.97 24.17 18.89
CA LYS A 666 -27.81 22.74 19.11
C LYS A 666 -27.69 22.02 17.77
N TYR A 667 -26.79 21.06 17.69
CA TYR A 667 -26.68 20.15 16.57
C TYR A 667 -26.73 18.73 17.07
N ARG A 668 -27.49 17.88 16.38
CA ARG A 668 -27.43 16.44 16.60
C ARG A 668 -27.15 15.73 15.30
N GLN A 669 -26.02 15.05 15.26
CA GLN A 669 -25.67 14.18 14.14
C GLN A 669 -26.67 13.02 14.09
N ASN A 670 -27.23 12.73 12.91
CA ASN A 670 -28.20 11.65 12.63
C ASN A 670 -29.65 11.87 13.12
N LEU A 671 -30.04 13.06 13.58
CA LEU A 671 -31.46 13.39 13.80
C LEU A 671 -31.98 14.25 12.63
N VAL A 672 -32.90 13.71 11.85
CA VAL A 672 -33.69 14.46 10.87
C VAL A 672 -35.02 14.76 11.54
N GLU A 673 -35.17 15.96 12.10
CA GLU A 673 -36.50 16.45 12.47
C GLU A 673 -37.12 17.14 11.25
N GLU A 674 -38.39 16.85 10.96
CA GLU A 674 -39.21 17.51 9.94
C GLU A 674 -39.34 19.04 10.10
N LYS A 675 -38.83 19.61 11.21
CA LYS A 675 -38.95 21.03 11.55
C LYS A 675 -37.64 21.65 12.04
N SER A 676 -36.53 21.41 11.33
CA SER A 676 -35.37 22.29 11.46
C SER A 676 -35.74 23.69 10.96
N GLU A 677 -35.73 24.71 11.83
CA GLU A 677 -36.02 26.12 11.51
C GLU A 677 -35.02 26.75 10.50
N THR A 678 -34.04 26.00 10.01
CA THR A 678 -33.05 26.47 9.04
C THR A 678 -33.15 25.74 7.69
N ALA A 679 -33.09 26.51 6.60
CA ALA A 679 -33.17 26.04 5.22
C ALA A 679 -32.07 25.04 4.80
N ALA A 680 -31.01 24.89 5.61
CA ALA A 680 -29.95 23.91 5.40
C ALA A 680 -30.42 22.45 5.57
N GLY A 681 -31.56 22.20 6.23
CA GLY A 681 -32.11 20.86 6.43
C GLY A 681 -32.66 20.20 5.16
N ALA A 682 -33.09 20.99 4.15
CA ALA A 682 -33.75 20.47 2.94
C ALA A 682 -32.82 19.62 2.05
N ASN A 683 -31.54 19.97 1.94
CA ASN A 683 -30.57 19.27 1.08
C ASN A 683 -30.01 17.97 1.70
N VAL A 684 -30.28 17.73 2.99
CA VAL A 684 -29.87 16.51 3.71
C VAL A 684 -30.84 15.35 3.45
N TRP A 685 -32.08 15.65 3.07
CA TRP A 685 -33.13 14.67 2.77
C TRP A 685 -32.77 13.74 1.60
N ASP A 686 -32.26 14.29 0.50
CA ASP A 686 -31.94 13.51 -0.72
C ASP A 686 -30.75 12.54 -0.52
N ALA A 687 -29.87 12.81 0.44
CA ALA A 687 -28.66 12.02 0.64
C ALA A 687 -28.83 10.82 1.60
N LEU A 688 -29.81 10.89 2.53
CA LEU A 688 -30.06 9.84 3.53
C LEU A 688 -31.10 8.80 3.09
N TYR A 689 -32.05 9.17 2.21
CA TYR A 689 -33.08 8.24 1.72
C TYR A 689 -32.63 7.39 0.53
N LEU A 690 -31.60 7.81 -0.21
CA LEU A 690 -31.01 7.01 -1.30
C LEU A 690 -30.13 5.84 -0.83
N SER A 691 -30.07 5.51 0.48
CA SER A 691 -29.08 4.56 1.00
C SER A 691 -29.58 3.40 1.87
N SER A 692 -30.87 3.15 2.06
CA SER A 692 -31.32 1.96 2.82
C SER A 692 -31.54 0.72 1.95
N ASP A 693 -32.05 0.90 0.73
CA ASP A 693 -32.43 -0.23 -0.15
C ASP A 693 -31.30 -0.66 -1.09
N GLU A 694 -30.37 0.23 -1.45
CA GLU A 694 -29.18 -0.10 -2.28
C GLU A 694 -27.98 -0.64 -1.45
N PHE A 695 -28.05 -0.58 -0.11
CA PHE A 695 -26.94 -0.88 0.80
C PHE A 695 -26.49 -2.35 0.80
N ALA A 696 -27.39 -3.27 0.42
CA ALA A 696 -27.08 -4.70 0.45
C ALA A 696 -26.18 -5.18 -0.71
N GLY A 697 -25.95 -4.35 -1.75
CA GLY A 697 -25.31 -4.80 -3.00
C GLY A 697 -23.98 -4.14 -3.40
N LYS A 698 -23.64 -2.94 -2.90
CA LYS A 698 -22.49 -2.17 -3.40
C LYS A 698 -21.62 -1.64 -2.24
N GLY A 699 -20.34 -2.01 -2.24
CA GLY A 699 -19.40 -1.86 -1.11
C GLY A 699 -18.87 -0.45 -0.80
N ARG A 700 -17.66 -0.38 -0.21
CA ARG A 700 -16.90 0.77 0.36
C ARG A 700 -17.03 2.17 -0.28
N ALA A 701 -17.57 2.31 -1.49
CA ALA A 701 -17.84 3.58 -2.14
C ALA A 701 -18.96 4.39 -1.44
N ASP A 702 -20.02 3.72 -0.97
CA ASP A 702 -21.17 4.41 -0.38
C ASP A 702 -20.91 4.90 1.05
N GLN A 703 -20.10 4.18 1.81
CA GLN A 703 -19.60 4.63 3.11
C GLN A 703 -18.77 5.92 3.00
N ARG A 704 -18.04 6.12 1.90
CA ARG A 704 -17.29 7.37 1.66
C ARG A 704 -18.23 8.53 1.35
N ARG A 705 -19.32 8.29 0.62
CA ARG A 705 -20.34 9.29 0.29
C ARG A 705 -21.07 9.74 1.56
N GLN A 706 -21.53 8.81 2.39
CA GLN A 706 -22.20 9.14 3.66
C GLN A 706 -21.29 9.93 4.62
N ASN A 707 -20.03 9.51 4.76
CA ASN A 707 -19.05 10.25 5.57
C ASN A 707 -18.77 11.65 5.00
N MET A 708 -18.81 11.83 3.68
CA MET A 708 -18.67 13.12 3.03
C MET A 708 -19.87 14.04 3.32
N GLU A 709 -21.09 13.53 3.22
CA GLU A 709 -22.31 14.32 3.47
C GLU A 709 -22.48 14.68 4.95
N MET A 710 -22.21 13.74 5.88
CA MET A 710 -22.17 14.06 7.31
C MET A 710 -21.12 15.13 7.63
N ARG A 711 -19.96 15.06 6.96
CA ARG A 711 -18.92 16.07 7.13
C ARG A 711 -19.38 17.44 6.60
N LYS A 712 -20.05 17.49 5.44
CA LYS A 712 -20.62 18.73 4.90
C LYS A 712 -21.66 19.34 5.86
N ALA A 713 -22.55 18.53 6.44
CA ALA A 713 -23.54 18.99 7.41
C ALA A 713 -22.89 19.57 8.68
N SER A 714 -21.90 18.88 9.25
CA SER A 714 -21.14 19.37 10.40
C SER A 714 -20.35 20.64 10.08
N GLU A 715 -19.76 20.73 8.88
CA GLU A 715 -19.08 21.93 8.41
C GLU A 715 -20.04 23.12 8.18
N ALA A 716 -21.27 22.85 7.72
CA ALA A 716 -22.32 23.85 7.57
C ALA A 716 -22.78 24.38 8.93
N PHE A 717 -23.09 23.51 9.90
CA PHE A 717 -23.44 23.94 11.27
C PHE A 717 -22.33 24.77 11.92
N SER A 718 -21.07 24.34 11.77
CA SER A 718 -19.92 25.10 12.28
C SER A 718 -19.79 26.48 11.66
N ARG A 719 -20.14 26.63 10.38
CA ARG A 719 -20.07 27.91 9.68
C ARG A 719 -21.28 28.80 9.99
N GLU A 720 -22.48 28.24 10.00
CA GLU A 720 -23.73 29.00 10.00
C GLU A 720 -24.28 29.26 11.40
N SER A 721 -24.09 28.32 12.34
CA SER A 721 -24.55 28.46 13.72
C SER A 721 -23.42 28.91 14.63
N ILE A 722 -22.27 28.21 14.62
CA ILE A 722 -21.13 28.58 15.47
C ILE A 722 -20.49 29.87 14.94
N GLY A 723 -20.09 29.90 13.65
CA GLY A 723 -19.38 31.03 13.06
C GLY A 723 -20.11 32.37 13.08
N ARG A 724 -21.45 32.38 13.10
CA ARG A 724 -22.27 33.60 13.12
C ARG A 724 -22.73 34.02 14.52
N ALA A 725 -22.59 33.17 15.52
CA ALA A 725 -23.04 33.49 16.86
C ALA A 725 -22.10 34.51 17.55
N PRO A 726 -22.60 35.36 18.46
CA PRO A 726 -21.78 36.28 19.23
C PRO A 726 -20.59 35.58 19.90
N LYS A 727 -19.47 36.30 20.08
CA LYS A 727 -18.35 35.81 20.92
C LYS A 727 -18.89 35.49 22.34
N GLY A 728 -18.34 34.46 22.97
CA GLY A 728 -18.83 33.90 24.24
C GLY A 728 -20.07 32.99 24.13
N SER A 729 -20.66 32.85 22.93
CA SER A 729 -21.78 31.93 22.71
C SER A 729 -21.42 30.47 23.01
N THR A 730 -22.39 29.72 23.53
CA THR A 730 -22.26 28.30 23.85
C THR A 730 -23.10 27.47 22.89
N HIS A 731 -22.47 26.47 22.28
CA HIS A 731 -23.07 25.53 21.34
C HIS A 731 -22.87 24.10 21.83
N VAL A 732 -23.87 23.24 21.57
CA VAL A 732 -23.80 21.82 21.93
C VAL A 732 -24.00 20.97 20.68
N VAL A 733 -23.08 20.04 20.45
CA VAL A 733 -23.04 19.12 19.32
C VAL A 733 -23.16 17.70 19.87
N LEU A 734 -24.30 17.04 19.69
CA LEU A 734 -24.49 15.63 20.04
C LEU A 734 -24.13 14.75 18.85
N VAL A 735 -23.17 13.85 19.03
CA VAL A 735 -22.70 12.94 17.99
C VAL A 735 -23.36 11.57 18.19
N ASP A 736 -24.49 11.30 17.54
CA ASP A 736 -25.20 10.01 17.70
C ASP A 736 -24.55 8.88 16.87
N LYS A 737 -23.32 8.51 17.23
CA LYS A 737 -22.54 7.43 16.61
C LYS A 737 -21.88 6.59 17.70
N ASN A 738 -21.77 5.29 17.49
CA ASN A 738 -20.95 4.44 18.38
C ASN A 738 -19.48 4.75 18.09
N HIS A 739 -18.76 5.15 19.13
CA HIS A 739 -17.31 5.35 19.08
C HIS A 739 -16.63 4.31 19.94
N ILE A 740 -15.49 3.82 19.45
CA ILE A 740 -14.73 2.73 20.08
C ILE A 740 -13.51 3.32 20.78
N HIS A 741 -12.77 4.21 20.10
CA HIS A 741 -11.59 4.85 20.67
C HIS A 741 -11.60 6.37 20.49
N ALA A 742 -10.79 7.07 21.30
CA ALA A 742 -10.55 8.50 21.17
C ALA A 742 -10.07 8.91 19.76
N GLY A 743 -9.37 8.03 19.04
CA GLY A 743 -8.95 8.27 17.66
C GLY A 743 -10.12 8.50 16.69
N ASP A 744 -11.21 7.76 16.84
CA ASP A 744 -12.40 7.86 15.98
C ASP A 744 -13.19 9.14 16.25
N LEU A 745 -13.18 9.59 17.51
CA LEU A 745 -13.75 10.87 17.91
C LEU A 745 -13.05 12.04 17.23
N ARG A 746 -11.73 11.96 17.01
CA ARG A 746 -10.97 13.05 16.37
C ARG A 746 -11.50 13.36 14.98
N GLY A 747 -11.76 12.33 14.17
CA GLY A 747 -12.31 12.51 12.83
C GLY A 747 -13.70 13.15 12.83
N THR A 748 -14.51 12.82 13.84
CA THR A 748 -15.90 13.29 13.96
C THR A 748 -15.99 14.68 14.58
N ALA A 749 -15.08 15.02 15.50
CA ALA A 749 -14.99 16.32 16.14
C ALA A 749 -14.21 17.36 15.29
N ALA A 750 -13.35 16.93 14.38
CA ALA A 750 -12.51 17.80 13.55
C ALA A 750 -13.24 18.94 12.83
N PRO A 751 -14.47 18.77 12.28
CA PRO A 751 -15.21 19.86 11.65
C PRO A 751 -15.49 21.05 12.58
N PHE A 752 -15.63 20.78 13.88
CA PHE A 752 -15.95 21.76 14.92
C PHE A 752 -14.70 22.41 15.53
N MET A 753 -13.51 21.79 15.39
CA MET A 753 -12.21 22.25 15.92
C MET A 753 -11.55 23.39 15.12
N LYS A 754 -12.34 24.22 14.42
CA LYS A 754 -11.82 25.34 13.61
C LYS A 754 -11.39 26.53 14.48
N ALA A 755 -10.57 27.41 13.90
CA ALA A 755 -9.63 28.32 14.59
C ALA A 755 -10.18 29.40 15.55
N ASN A 756 -11.50 29.52 15.78
CA ASN A 756 -12.08 30.59 16.61
C ASN A 756 -13.05 30.08 17.71
N ALA A 757 -13.09 28.77 17.96
CA ALA A 757 -13.94 28.17 18.99
C ALA A 757 -13.11 27.34 19.98
N GLN A 758 -13.41 27.49 21.27
CA GLN A 758 -12.94 26.57 22.30
C GLN A 758 -13.81 25.32 22.29
N VAL A 759 -13.29 24.25 21.69
CA VAL A 759 -13.99 22.96 21.64
C VAL A 759 -13.64 22.13 22.87
N LYS A 760 -14.68 21.67 23.59
CA LYS A 760 -14.56 20.66 24.63
C LYS A 760 -15.28 19.41 24.19
N VAL A 761 -14.57 18.28 24.14
CA VAL A 761 -15.18 16.98 23.82
C VAL A 761 -15.54 16.29 25.12
N ILE A 762 -16.82 16.02 25.31
CA ILE A 762 -17.37 15.28 26.44
C ILE A 762 -17.72 13.88 25.92
N ALA A 763 -16.99 12.87 26.38
CA ALA A 763 -17.32 11.49 26.08
C ALA A 763 -18.35 10.98 27.09
N LEU A 764 -19.47 10.42 26.62
CA LEU A 764 -20.45 9.76 27.47
C LEU A 764 -20.18 8.26 27.48
N PHE A 765 -19.81 7.72 28.62
CA PHE A 765 -19.58 6.31 28.82
C PHE A 765 -20.81 5.73 29.55
N LEU A 766 -21.66 4.97 28.86
CA LEU A 766 -22.87 4.43 29.47
C LEU A 766 -22.55 3.10 30.16
N ALA A 767 -22.41 3.04 31.48
CA ALA A 767 -22.12 1.83 32.24
C ALA A 767 -22.96 1.78 33.52
N ASP A 768 -23.31 0.57 33.97
CA ASP A 768 -24.00 0.38 35.25
C ASP A 768 -23.11 0.86 36.40
N THR A 769 -23.63 1.75 37.25
CA THR A 769 -22.82 2.40 38.31
C THR A 769 -22.53 1.45 39.46
N ASP A 770 -23.37 0.43 39.64
CA ASP A 770 -23.22 -0.57 40.69
C ASP A 770 -22.17 -1.64 40.34
N ASP A 771 -21.79 -1.76 39.06
CA ASP A 771 -20.78 -2.71 38.56
C ASP A 771 -19.34 -2.18 38.66
N VAL A 772 -19.12 -0.96 39.16
CA VAL A 772 -17.77 -0.34 39.26
C VAL A 772 -17.11 -0.62 40.63
N SER A 773 -17.74 -1.42 41.50
CA SER A 773 -17.20 -1.77 42.80
C SER A 773 -16.05 -2.77 42.70
N GLY A 774 -14.85 -2.28 42.35
CA GLY A 774 -13.51 -2.67 42.83
C GLY A 774 -13.04 -4.13 42.93
N GLU A 775 -13.88 -5.13 42.74
CA GLU A 775 -13.48 -6.53 42.71
C GLU A 775 -12.93 -6.84 41.31
N GLU A 776 -11.73 -7.42 41.26
CA GLU A 776 -11.04 -7.83 40.03
C GLU A 776 -11.84 -8.91 39.31
N SER A 777 -12.90 -8.51 38.61
CA SER A 777 -13.64 -9.42 37.75
C SER A 777 -12.73 -9.80 36.57
N VAL A 778 -12.68 -11.09 36.22
CA VAL A 778 -11.95 -11.68 35.08
C VAL A 778 -12.50 -11.19 33.71
N TRP A 779 -13.31 -10.13 33.72
CA TRP A 779 -14.05 -9.63 32.59
C TRP A 779 -13.30 -8.47 31.92
N ASN A 780 -12.67 -8.74 30.78
CA ASN A 780 -11.83 -7.79 30.04
C ASN A 780 -12.61 -6.71 29.25
N TYR A 781 -13.87 -6.47 29.60
CA TYR A 781 -14.72 -5.49 28.92
C TYR A 781 -15.23 -4.45 29.91
N PRO A 782 -15.45 -3.20 29.46
CA PRO A 782 -15.78 -2.12 30.36
C PRO A 782 -17.28 -2.06 30.74
N TRP A 783 -18.04 -3.11 30.42
CA TRP A 783 -19.46 -3.27 30.73
C TRP A 783 -19.74 -4.68 31.20
N SER A 784 -20.54 -4.88 32.25
CA SER A 784 -20.87 -6.22 32.74
C SER A 784 -21.53 -7.13 31.69
N PRO A 785 -21.43 -8.47 31.87
CA PRO A 785 -22.16 -9.42 31.02
C PRO A 785 -23.67 -9.12 30.94
N LYS A 786 -24.28 -8.72 32.06
CA LYS A 786 -25.69 -8.30 32.14
C LYS A 786 -25.98 -7.13 31.20
N THR A 787 -25.14 -6.10 31.26
CA THR A 787 -25.22 -4.95 30.35
C THR A 787 -25.15 -5.38 28.88
N MET A 788 -24.20 -6.25 28.54
CA MET A 788 -24.02 -6.72 27.17
C MET A 788 -25.23 -7.52 26.68
N ALA A 789 -25.78 -8.38 27.53
CA ALA A 789 -26.99 -9.14 27.23
C ALA A 789 -28.19 -8.23 26.98
N VAL A 790 -28.37 -7.18 27.80
CA VAL A 790 -29.41 -6.16 27.59
C VAL A 790 -29.23 -5.43 26.26
N CYS A 791 -27.99 -5.05 25.93
CA CYS A 791 -27.70 -4.37 24.67
C CYS A 791 -27.96 -5.28 23.45
N LEU A 792 -27.54 -6.55 23.50
CA LEU A 792 -27.81 -7.53 22.47
C LEU A 792 -29.31 -7.78 22.30
N LYS A 793 -30.06 -7.99 23.39
CA LYS A 793 -31.52 -8.14 23.36
C LYS A 793 -32.19 -6.95 22.68
N ARG A 794 -31.73 -5.72 22.97
CA ARG A 794 -32.23 -4.49 22.33
C ARG A 794 -31.84 -4.38 20.86
N VAL A 795 -30.73 -4.98 20.44
CA VAL A 795 -30.33 -5.01 19.02
C VAL A 795 -31.18 -6.01 18.27
N LEU A 796 -31.37 -7.21 18.81
CA LEU A 796 -32.18 -8.28 18.22
C LEU A 796 -33.66 -7.90 18.14
N GLY A 797 -34.23 -7.35 19.20
CA GLY A 797 -35.63 -6.93 19.27
C GLY A 797 -36.01 -5.69 18.47
N ARG A 798 -35.14 -5.20 17.57
CA ARG A 798 -35.49 -4.11 16.64
C ARG A 798 -36.09 -4.70 15.37
N ASP A 799 -37.29 -4.24 15.03
CA ASP A 799 -37.96 -4.56 13.76
C ASP A 799 -37.22 -3.99 12.55
N ALA A 800 -36.48 -2.89 12.74
CA ALA A 800 -35.67 -2.27 11.71
C ALA A 800 -34.32 -1.80 12.26
N HIS A 801 -33.21 -2.23 11.64
CA HIS A 801 -31.88 -1.76 11.98
C HIS A 801 -31.40 -0.68 11.00
N PRO A 802 -31.14 0.56 11.45
CA PRO A 802 -30.87 1.71 10.56
C PRO A 802 -29.68 1.54 9.61
N THR A 803 -28.72 0.67 9.96
CA THR A 803 -27.49 0.45 9.16
C THR A 803 -27.41 -0.91 8.48
N LEU A 804 -28.37 -1.83 8.68
CA LEU A 804 -28.33 -3.16 8.06
C LEU A 804 -29.26 -3.29 6.83
N GLY A 805 -29.97 -2.23 6.45
CA GLY A 805 -30.83 -2.20 5.25
C GLY A 805 -31.84 -3.36 5.22
N GLY A 806 -32.09 -3.94 4.03
CA GLY A 806 -32.99 -5.09 3.84
C GLY A 806 -32.60 -6.38 4.60
N ALA A 807 -31.44 -6.42 5.26
CA ALA A 807 -31.07 -7.48 6.20
C ALA A 807 -31.50 -7.18 7.65
N ALA A 808 -32.32 -6.16 7.88
CA ALA A 808 -32.82 -5.77 9.19
C ALA A 808 -33.69 -6.84 9.88
N ASN A 809 -34.13 -7.89 9.18
CA ASN A 809 -34.84 -9.03 9.77
C ASN A 809 -33.92 -10.23 10.06
N ASP A 810 -32.62 -10.13 9.75
CA ASP A 810 -31.65 -11.20 9.95
C ASP A 810 -30.95 -11.04 11.31
N ASP A 811 -31.48 -11.73 12.32
CA ASP A 811 -30.96 -11.70 13.68
C ASP A 811 -29.50 -12.17 13.78
N ARG A 812 -29.04 -13.02 12.85
CA ARG A 812 -27.63 -13.45 12.81
C ARG A 812 -26.71 -12.30 12.45
N LYS A 813 -27.09 -11.48 11.47
CA LYS A 813 -26.33 -10.27 11.09
C LYS A 813 -26.37 -9.20 12.17
N LYS A 814 -27.53 -9.02 12.83
CA LYS A 814 -27.66 -8.11 13.97
C LYS A 814 -26.72 -8.52 15.12
N ALA A 815 -26.70 -9.80 15.47
CA ALA A 815 -25.81 -10.35 16.48
C ALA A 815 -24.33 -10.18 16.05
N SER A 816 -23.99 -10.54 14.82
CA SER A 816 -22.62 -10.42 14.29
C SER A 816 -22.09 -8.99 14.36
N VAL A 817 -22.87 -7.99 13.96
CA VAL A 817 -22.45 -6.57 14.10
C VAL A 817 -22.30 -6.16 15.55
N PHE A 818 -23.16 -6.63 16.44
CA PHE A 818 -23.01 -6.37 17.87
C PHE A 818 -21.71 -6.97 18.42
N LEU A 819 -21.42 -8.24 18.09
CA LEU A 819 -20.22 -8.96 18.51
C LEU A 819 -18.94 -8.34 17.93
N GLU A 820 -18.95 -7.87 16.69
CA GLU A 820 -17.82 -7.13 16.12
C GLU A 820 -17.52 -5.84 16.90
N PHE A 821 -18.55 -5.09 17.28
CA PHE A 821 -18.37 -3.92 18.14
C PHE A 821 -17.88 -4.32 19.53
N TRP A 822 -18.41 -5.39 20.09
CA TRP A 822 -18.01 -5.91 21.40
C TRP A 822 -16.52 -6.28 21.40
N ARG A 823 -16.04 -7.08 20.45
CA ARG A 823 -14.62 -7.47 20.34
C ARG A 823 -13.67 -6.27 20.25
N LEU A 824 -14.12 -5.17 19.66
CA LEU A 824 -13.29 -3.95 19.58
C LEU A 824 -13.11 -3.23 20.94
N PHE A 825 -13.88 -3.63 21.96
CA PHE A 825 -13.72 -3.17 23.35
C PHE A 825 -13.03 -4.20 24.25
N GLU A 826 -12.54 -5.30 23.70
CA GLU A 826 -11.69 -6.26 24.41
C GLU A 826 -10.42 -5.54 24.88
N ASP A 827 -10.07 -5.72 26.16
CA ASP A 827 -8.95 -5.05 26.84
C ASP A 827 -9.03 -3.52 26.84
N HIS A 828 -10.22 -2.95 26.60
CA HIS A 828 -10.38 -1.51 26.65
C HIS A 828 -10.28 -1.04 28.11
N ALA A 829 -9.16 -0.40 28.46
CA ALA A 829 -8.80 0.09 29.81
C ALA A 829 -9.70 1.24 30.35
N GLY A 830 -10.96 1.29 29.95
CA GLY A 830 -11.86 2.42 30.20
C GLY A 830 -11.50 3.66 29.37
N LEU A 831 -12.37 4.66 29.40
CA LEU A 831 -12.12 5.93 28.73
C LEU A 831 -11.41 6.89 29.66
N GLN A 832 -10.21 7.32 29.28
CA GLN A 832 -9.44 8.32 30.02
C GLN A 832 -9.51 9.68 29.32
N GLN A 833 -9.49 10.75 30.13
CA GLN A 833 -9.30 12.10 29.62
C GLN A 833 -7.96 12.20 28.88
N ASN A 834 -7.92 12.95 27.78
CA ASN A 834 -6.70 13.17 27.02
C ASN A 834 -6.76 14.51 26.27
N LYS A 835 -5.74 14.82 25.48
CA LYS A 835 -5.68 16.09 24.71
C LYS A 835 -6.90 16.33 23.80
N LEU A 836 -7.62 15.27 23.42
CA LEU A 836 -8.84 15.35 22.63
C LEU A 836 -10.10 15.34 23.50
N ILE A 837 -10.18 14.41 24.47
CA ILE A 837 -11.34 14.21 25.34
C ILE A 837 -11.16 15.02 26.61
N SER A 838 -11.90 16.13 26.70
CA SER A 838 -11.82 17.08 27.80
C SER A 838 -12.46 16.53 29.08
N SER A 839 -13.49 15.70 28.95
CA SER A 839 -14.20 15.12 30.09
C SER A 839 -14.84 13.80 29.68
N VAL A 840 -14.94 12.87 30.64
CA VAL A 840 -15.67 11.61 30.50
C VAL A 840 -16.77 11.62 31.55
N LEU A 841 -18.01 11.41 31.13
CA LEU A 841 -19.16 11.27 32.03
C LEU A 841 -19.64 9.82 31.98
N THR A 842 -19.62 9.15 33.12
CA THR A 842 -20.10 7.76 33.24
C THR A 842 -21.56 7.77 33.67
N LEU A 843 -22.42 7.07 32.93
CA LEU A 843 -23.87 7.16 33.08
C LEU A 843 -24.51 5.78 33.17
N PRO A 844 -25.51 5.56 34.04
CA PRO A 844 -26.18 4.28 34.13
C PRO A 844 -26.83 3.89 32.81
N ILE A 845 -26.85 2.59 32.53
CA ILE A 845 -27.54 2.06 31.36
C ILE A 845 -29.02 2.06 31.66
N VAL A 846 -29.74 2.88 30.92
CA VAL A 846 -31.14 3.11 31.23
C VAL A 846 -31.97 1.88 30.88
N ASN A 847 -32.57 1.23 31.90
CA ASN A 847 -33.50 0.11 31.73
C ASN A 847 -34.82 0.58 31.10
N SER A 848 -35.50 -0.31 30.39
CA SER A 848 -36.79 0.00 29.75
C SER A 848 -37.89 0.16 30.81
N GLY A 849 -38.00 1.35 31.40
CA GLY A 849 -39.03 1.67 32.41
C GLY A 849 -38.67 2.84 33.33
N SER A 850 -37.39 3.00 33.70
CA SER A 850 -36.91 3.99 34.69
C SER A 850 -36.48 5.36 34.11
N TRP A 851 -36.64 5.55 32.80
CA TRP A 851 -36.02 6.64 32.00
C TRP A 851 -36.20 8.08 32.50
N ARG A 852 -37.24 8.37 33.29
CA ARG A 852 -37.69 9.75 33.49
C ARG A 852 -36.85 10.52 34.52
N GLU A 853 -36.33 9.86 35.54
CA GLU A 853 -35.54 10.50 36.60
C GLU A 853 -34.05 10.55 36.26
N ASP A 854 -33.49 9.43 35.79
CA ASP A 854 -32.08 9.29 35.37
C ASP A 854 -31.71 10.24 34.22
N GLY A 855 -32.59 10.37 33.22
CA GLY A 855 -32.37 11.27 32.09
C GLY A 855 -32.41 12.76 32.47
N ILE A 856 -33.14 13.12 33.53
CA ILE A 856 -33.18 14.51 34.07
C ILE A 856 -31.92 14.79 34.88
N ASN A 857 -31.50 13.85 35.73
CA ASN A 857 -30.26 13.99 36.51
C ASN A 857 -29.04 14.05 35.59
N LEU A 858 -29.02 13.27 34.52
CA LEU A 858 -28.03 13.37 33.45
C LEU A 858 -28.00 14.75 32.78
N ALA A 859 -29.15 15.28 32.38
CA ALA A 859 -29.20 16.60 31.76
C ALA A 859 -28.63 17.67 32.72
N LYS A 860 -28.92 17.55 34.02
CA LYS A 860 -28.36 18.42 35.08
C LYS A 860 -26.85 18.24 35.24
N GLU A 861 -26.33 17.02 35.15
CA GLU A 861 -24.89 16.72 35.27
C GLU A 861 -24.08 17.18 34.06
N VAL A 862 -24.59 16.96 32.85
CA VAL A 862 -24.01 17.53 31.62
C VAL A 862 -24.02 19.06 31.70
N LEU A 863 -25.10 19.67 32.20
CA LEU A 863 -25.17 21.12 32.40
C LEU A 863 -24.25 21.63 33.52
N SER A 864 -24.03 20.87 34.60
CA SER A 864 -23.15 21.28 35.71
C SER A 864 -21.67 21.11 35.39
N SER A 865 -21.32 20.18 34.49
CA SER A 865 -19.96 19.98 33.97
C SER A 865 -19.52 21.05 32.95
N VAL A 866 -20.44 21.93 32.51
CA VAL A 866 -20.16 23.08 31.64
C VAL A 866 -19.70 24.27 32.50
N PRO A 867 -18.43 24.69 32.44
CA PRO A 867 -17.95 25.77 33.30
C PRO A 867 -18.47 27.14 32.83
N GLY A 868 -19.21 27.80 33.72
CA GLY A 868 -19.63 29.20 33.60
C GLY A 868 -21.03 29.46 34.16
N ARG A 869 -21.07 30.18 35.30
CA ARG A 869 -22.23 30.63 36.12
C ARG A 869 -22.65 29.70 37.27
N LYS A 870 -21.96 29.86 38.40
CA LYS A 870 -22.42 29.38 39.73
C LYS A 870 -23.33 30.38 40.47
N ASP A 871 -23.53 31.60 39.97
CA ASP A 871 -24.34 32.61 40.67
C ASP A 871 -25.67 32.89 39.97
N ARG A 872 -26.70 32.14 40.36
CA ARG A 872 -28.10 32.59 40.56
C ARG A 872 -28.96 31.40 41.01
N ASN A 873 -29.10 31.26 42.32
CA ASN A 873 -30.11 30.42 42.97
C ASN A 873 -31.52 30.90 42.59
N ARG A 874 -32.15 30.26 41.59
CA ARG A 874 -33.62 30.07 41.46
C ARG A 874 -33.92 29.30 40.17
N TRP A 875 -34.04 27.99 40.29
CA TRP A 875 -34.75 27.16 39.31
C TRP A 875 -35.60 26.16 40.10
N ASN A 876 -36.77 26.59 40.57
CA ASN A 876 -37.81 25.67 41.03
C ASN A 876 -38.58 25.20 39.79
N PHE A 877 -38.43 23.93 39.43
CA PHE A 877 -39.32 23.26 38.49
C PHE A 877 -40.40 22.55 39.33
N GLU A 878 -41.59 23.12 39.45
CA GLU A 878 -42.77 22.39 39.92
C GLU A 878 -43.42 21.70 38.71
N VAL A 879 -43.44 20.36 38.74
CA VAL A 879 -44.26 19.54 37.84
C VAL A 879 -45.67 19.54 38.44
N SER A 880 -46.68 19.97 37.68
CA SER A 880 -48.06 20.04 38.21
C SER A 880 -48.59 18.67 38.61
N GLU A 881 -49.32 18.60 39.74
CA GLU A 881 -49.86 17.35 40.29
C GLU A 881 -50.76 16.57 39.30
N GLU A 882 -51.41 17.27 38.37
CA GLU A 882 -52.24 16.64 37.33
C GLU A 882 -51.41 15.78 36.36
N VAL A 883 -50.16 16.18 36.10
CA VAL A 883 -49.22 15.41 35.26
C VAL A 883 -48.65 14.23 36.05
N LEU A 884 -48.38 14.41 37.35
CA LEU A 884 -47.97 13.33 38.25
C LEU A 884 -49.05 12.23 38.39
N ALA A 885 -50.33 12.62 38.50
CA ALA A 885 -51.45 11.69 38.63
C ALA A 885 -51.71 10.89 37.33
N LYS A 886 -51.58 11.53 36.16
CA LYS A 886 -51.66 10.83 34.85
C LYS A 886 -50.48 9.86 34.64
N MET A 887 -49.33 10.15 35.26
CA MET A 887 -48.14 9.31 35.21
C MET A 887 -48.24 8.08 36.11
N GLN A 888 -48.71 8.24 37.35
CA GLN A 888 -48.90 7.11 38.28
C GLN A 888 -49.90 6.07 37.73
N LYS A 889 -50.90 6.52 36.98
CA LYS A 889 -51.89 5.65 36.30
C LYS A 889 -51.30 4.86 35.11
N LEU A 890 -50.22 5.36 34.51
CA LEU A 890 -49.47 4.70 33.42
C LEU A 890 -48.41 3.73 33.96
N THR A 891 -47.82 4.01 35.13
CA THR A 891 -46.90 3.11 35.83
C THR A 891 -47.61 1.82 36.28
N ALA A 892 -48.85 1.93 36.79
CA ALA A 892 -49.67 0.78 37.18
C ALA A 892 -50.13 -0.11 36.01
N MET A 893 -49.93 0.31 34.74
CA MET A 893 -50.26 -0.49 33.55
C MET A 893 -49.05 -1.24 32.96
N VAL A 894 -47.84 -0.99 33.47
CA VAL A 894 -46.58 -1.53 32.92
C VAL A 894 -45.93 -2.57 33.86
N GLU A 895 -46.50 -2.80 35.05
CA GLU A 895 -46.16 -3.95 35.89
C GLU A 895 -46.78 -5.23 35.31
N CYS A 896 -46.13 -5.80 34.29
CA CYS A 896 -46.26 -7.22 33.95
C CYS A 896 -44.94 -7.92 34.27
N ASP A 897 -44.99 -8.71 35.36
CA ASP A 897 -44.10 -9.81 35.78
C ASP A 897 -42.59 -9.65 35.59
N ASP A 898 -41.98 -8.93 36.54
CA ASP A 898 -40.58 -9.11 36.94
C ASP A 898 -40.35 -10.44 37.72
N ASP A 899 -41.42 -11.18 38.06
CA ASP A 899 -41.34 -12.46 38.81
C ASP A 899 -40.77 -13.64 37.99
N SER A 900 -40.44 -13.43 36.71
CA SER A 900 -39.72 -14.43 35.89
C SER A 900 -38.18 -14.29 35.94
N PHE A 901 -37.64 -13.31 36.67
CA PHE A 901 -36.19 -13.06 36.72
C PHE A 901 -35.41 -13.81 37.81
N ALA A 902 -36.08 -14.59 38.66
CA ALA A 902 -35.43 -15.47 39.64
C ALA A 902 -34.77 -16.73 39.01
N GLU A 903 -34.94 -16.97 37.71
CA GLU A 903 -34.20 -18.01 36.96
C GLU A 903 -33.10 -17.43 36.03
N SER A 904 -32.68 -16.18 36.26
CA SER A 904 -31.87 -15.41 35.29
C SER A 904 -30.43 -15.89 35.06
N ASP A 905 -29.80 -16.61 35.99
CA ASP A 905 -28.45 -17.15 35.75
C ASP A 905 -28.45 -18.24 34.67
N ARG A 906 -29.46 -19.10 34.63
CA ARG A 906 -29.61 -20.15 33.58
C ARG A 906 -29.97 -19.57 32.22
N CYS A 907 -30.73 -18.46 32.18
CA CYS A 907 -31.11 -17.81 30.93
C CYS A 907 -29.94 -17.02 30.32
N VAL A 908 -29.12 -16.36 31.16
CA VAL A 908 -27.88 -15.71 30.73
C VAL A 908 -26.87 -16.76 30.28
N GLU A 909 -26.67 -17.85 31.01
CA GLU A 909 -25.84 -18.98 30.54
C GLU A 909 -26.35 -19.58 29.24
N ALA A 910 -27.67 -19.76 29.07
CA ALA A 910 -28.24 -20.30 27.84
C ALA A 910 -28.08 -19.36 26.64
N VAL A 911 -28.22 -18.04 26.83
CA VAL A 911 -27.99 -17.04 25.78
C VAL A 911 -26.51 -16.91 25.47
N VAL A 912 -25.62 -16.90 26.48
CA VAL A 912 -24.17 -16.90 26.32
C VAL A 912 -23.73 -18.16 25.57
N ARG A 913 -24.13 -19.36 25.99
CA ARG A 913 -23.83 -20.62 25.28
C ARG A 913 -24.34 -20.64 23.84
N LYS A 914 -25.53 -20.07 23.59
CA LYS A 914 -26.11 -20.02 22.23
C LYS A 914 -25.42 -18.98 21.34
N VAL A 915 -24.94 -17.89 21.93
CA VAL A 915 -24.11 -16.85 21.26
C VAL A 915 -22.70 -17.37 21.03
N GLU A 916 -22.09 -18.09 21.96
CA GLU A 916 -20.81 -18.77 21.83
C GLU A 916 -20.89 -19.87 20.76
N ALA A 917 -21.97 -20.65 20.72
CA ALA A 917 -22.23 -21.62 19.66
C ALA A 917 -22.38 -20.95 18.27
N LEU A 918 -23.13 -19.85 18.18
CA LEU A 918 -23.28 -19.09 16.93
C LEU A 918 -21.97 -18.37 16.50
N ALA A 919 -21.17 -17.92 17.45
CA ALA A 919 -19.86 -17.33 17.20
C ALA A 919 -18.85 -18.39 16.74
N ALA A 920 -18.89 -19.59 17.33
CA ALA A 920 -18.14 -20.77 16.91
C ALA A 920 -18.51 -21.23 15.49
N GLU A 921 -19.77 -21.05 15.07
CA GLU A 921 -20.19 -21.28 13.68
C GLU A 921 -19.67 -20.21 12.69
N CYS A 922 -19.42 -18.97 13.16
CA CYS A 922 -19.09 -17.82 12.32
C CYS A 922 -17.59 -17.48 12.26
N HIS A 923 -16.80 -17.92 13.25
CA HIS A 923 -15.36 -17.66 13.33
C HIS A 923 -14.56 -18.96 13.39
N TRP A 924 -13.62 -19.12 12.46
CA TRP A 924 -12.62 -20.19 12.53
C TRP A 924 -11.59 -19.82 13.62
N PRO A 925 -11.23 -20.75 14.52
CA PRO A 925 -10.28 -20.45 15.60
C PRO A 925 -8.91 -20.08 15.02
N LEU A 926 -8.12 -19.33 15.79
CA LEU A 926 -6.76 -18.99 15.41
C LEU A 926 -5.90 -20.26 15.33
N TYR A 927 -6.06 -21.16 16.31
CA TYR A 927 -5.45 -22.49 16.35
C TYR A 927 -6.24 -23.46 17.25
N VAL A 928 -5.92 -24.75 17.11
CA VAL A 928 -6.36 -25.84 17.98
C VAL A 928 -5.16 -26.27 18.82
N GLY A 929 -5.35 -26.48 20.13
CA GLY A 929 -4.28 -26.91 21.02
C GLY A 929 -4.73 -27.82 22.16
N ALA A 930 -3.79 -28.57 22.73
CA ALA A 930 -4.00 -29.37 23.94
C ALA A 930 -3.64 -28.53 25.16
N ASP A 931 -4.59 -28.32 26.06
CA ASP A 931 -4.45 -27.51 27.26
C ASP A 931 -3.65 -28.22 28.34
N ILE A 932 -2.65 -27.54 28.90
CA ILE A 932 -1.83 -28.03 30.01
C ILE A 932 -2.14 -27.19 31.24
N SER A 933 -3.27 -27.49 31.88
CA SER A 933 -3.77 -26.79 33.06
C SER A 933 -3.81 -27.71 34.30
N GLY A 934 -4.11 -27.13 35.46
CA GLY A 934 -4.27 -27.86 36.72
C GLY A 934 -3.04 -28.68 37.14
N PRO A 935 -3.21 -29.94 37.61
CA PRO A 935 -2.11 -30.78 38.07
C PRO A 935 -1.02 -30.99 37.02
N ASN A 936 -1.37 -31.10 35.74
CA ASN A 936 -0.39 -31.27 34.67
C ASN A 936 0.54 -30.06 34.54
N ARG A 937 0.01 -28.85 34.73
CA ARG A 937 0.79 -27.62 34.74
C ARG A 937 1.77 -27.62 35.92
N GLU A 938 1.32 -27.99 37.10
CA GLU A 938 2.16 -28.01 38.31
C GLU A 938 3.31 -29.01 38.18
N VAL A 939 3.02 -30.21 37.67
CA VAL A 939 4.03 -31.24 37.42
C VAL A 939 5.05 -30.74 36.38
N LEU A 940 4.57 -30.22 35.24
CA LEU A 940 5.45 -29.70 34.19
C LEU A 940 6.31 -28.52 34.69
N MET A 941 5.72 -27.61 35.46
CA MET A 941 6.41 -26.46 36.05
C MET A 941 7.45 -26.89 37.09
N LYS A 942 7.13 -27.86 37.94
CA LYS A 942 8.06 -28.42 38.92
C LYS A 942 9.30 -29.00 38.24
N HIS A 943 9.12 -29.78 37.19
CA HIS A 943 10.25 -30.31 36.42
C HIS A 943 11.03 -29.20 35.71
N THR A 944 10.34 -28.26 35.08
CA THR A 944 10.98 -27.14 34.36
C THR A 944 11.80 -26.26 35.29
N MET A 945 11.27 -25.94 36.47
CA MET A 945 11.96 -25.14 37.49
C MET A 945 13.12 -25.87 38.14
N SER A 946 13.19 -27.20 38.06
CA SER A 946 14.39 -27.94 38.49
C SER A 946 15.58 -27.71 37.56
N PHE A 947 15.34 -27.23 36.32
CA PHE A 947 16.37 -26.94 35.33
C PHE A 947 16.70 -25.45 35.22
N LEU A 948 15.80 -24.56 35.66
CA LEU A 948 15.89 -23.11 35.45
C LEU A 948 16.16 -22.35 36.76
N ASP A 949 16.91 -21.27 36.65
CA ASP A 949 16.92 -20.23 37.68
C ASP A 949 15.62 -19.43 37.59
N ALA A 950 14.70 -19.67 38.54
CA ALA A 950 13.39 -19.04 38.58
C ALA A 950 13.45 -17.50 38.64
N SER A 951 14.57 -16.90 39.02
CA SER A 951 14.74 -15.45 39.05
C SER A 951 14.89 -14.80 37.68
N GLN A 952 15.20 -15.59 36.64
CA GLN A 952 15.53 -15.07 35.30
C GLN A 952 14.36 -15.09 34.31
N TRP A 953 13.26 -15.80 34.61
CA TRP A 953 12.21 -16.08 33.64
C TRP A 953 10.82 -15.76 34.18
N SER A 954 10.04 -15.02 33.38
CA SER A 954 8.60 -14.87 33.60
C SER A 954 7.87 -16.00 32.86
N MET A 955 7.40 -16.99 33.63
CA MET A 955 6.65 -18.12 33.06
C MET A 955 5.26 -17.69 32.62
N LYS A 956 4.78 -18.27 31.52
CA LYS A 956 3.41 -18.10 31.08
C LYS A 956 2.45 -18.73 32.09
N GLU A 957 1.36 -18.03 32.37
CA GLU A 957 0.27 -18.54 33.19
C GLU A 957 -0.42 -19.70 32.47
N GLU A 958 -0.68 -19.54 31.17
CA GLU A 958 -1.30 -20.56 30.34
C GLU A 958 -0.27 -21.33 29.49
N LEU A 959 -0.33 -22.66 29.61
CA LEU A 959 0.49 -23.59 28.84
C LEU A 959 -0.40 -24.44 27.95
N HIS A 960 0.01 -24.61 26.70
CA HIS A 960 -0.68 -25.49 25.76
C HIS A 960 0.26 -25.98 24.68
N VAL A 961 -0.12 -27.07 24.02
CA VAL A 961 0.53 -27.55 22.79
C VAL A 961 -0.26 -27.04 21.60
N THR A 962 0.36 -26.27 20.71
CA THR A 962 -0.31 -25.88 19.45
C THR A 962 -0.33 -27.07 18.49
N LEU A 963 -1.48 -27.72 18.34
CA LEU A 963 -1.64 -28.86 17.43
C LEU A 963 -1.73 -28.37 15.98
N SER A 964 -2.59 -27.39 15.69
CA SER A 964 -2.84 -26.93 14.33
C SER A 964 -3.14 -25.43 14.27
N PHE A 965 -2.38 -24.66 13.50
CA PHE A 965 -2.60 -23.22 13.32
C PHE A 965 -3.42 -22.95 12.05
N LEU A 966 -4.56 -22.27 12.21
CA LEU A 966 -5.53 -22.04 11.14
C LEU A 966 -5.52 -20.59 10.65
N GLY A 967 -5.05 -19.64 11.47
CA GLY A 967 -4.94 -18.23 11.08
C GLY A 967 -6.28 -17.58 10.75
N CYS A 968 -7.35 -17.98 11.46
CA CYS A 968 -8.73 -17.56 11.23
C CYS A 968 -9.26 -17.87 9.82
N ARG A 969 -8.69 -18.88 9.13
CA ARG A 969 -9.16 -19.36 7.83
C ARG A 969 -9.94 -20.65 7.97
N GLU A 970 -10.84 -20.87 7.02
CA GLU A 970 -11.55 -22.15 6.89
C GLU A 970 -10.53 -23.29 6.72
N PRO A 971 -10.59 -24.36 7.54
CA PRO A 971 -9.71 -25.52 7.39
C PRO A 971 -9.89 -26.17 6.03
N GLU A 972 -8.78 -26.42 5.31
CA GLU A 972 -8.83 -27.16 4.04
C GLU A 972 -9.13 -28.64 4.31
N GLY A 973 -10.26 -29.13 3.79
CA GLY A 973 -10.68 -30.54 3.89
C GLY A 973 -11.91 -30.76 4.78
N LYS A 974 -12.86 -31.57 4.30
CA LYS A 974 -14.16 -31.81 4.96
C LYS A 974 -14.00 -32.40 6.37
N ARG A 975 -13.10 -33.38 6.54
CA ARG A 975 -12.85 -34.06 7.82
C ARG A 975 -12.21 -33.11 8.85
N ARG A 976 -11.19 -32.36 8.44
CA ARG A 976 -10.54 -31.33 9.28
C ARG A 976 -11.53 -30.25 9.73
N LYS A 977 -12.41 -29.81 8.83
CA LYS A 977 -13.49 -28.86 9.17
C LYS A 977 -14.43 -29.42 10.24
N GLN A 978 -14.84 -30.67 10.10
CA GLN A 978 -15.71 -31.36 11.07
C GLN A 978 -15.03 -31.48 12.44
N ILE A 979 -13.75 -31.84 12.48
CA ILE A 979 -12.98 -31.96 13.73
C ILE A 979 -12.88 -30.60 14.44
N VAL A 980 -12.51 -29.53 13.71
CA VAL A 980 -12.40 -28.18 14.29
C VAL A 980 -13.76 -27.68 14.81
N GLN A 981 -14.86 -28.00 14.11
CA GLN A 981 -16.21 -27.68 14.54
C GLN A 981 -16.62 -28.49 15.78
N ALA A 982 -16.32 -29.78 15.83
CA ALA A 982 -16.57 -30.64 16.98
C ALA A 982 -15.87 -30.12 18.25
N ILE A 983 -14.59 -29.76 18.14
CA ILE A 983 -13.83 -29.11 19.23
C ILE A 983 -14.47 -27.76 19.61
N ALA A 984 -14.99 -27.00 18.64
CA ALA A 984 -15.66 -25.71 18.91
C ALA A 984 -16.99 -25.86 19.64
N MET A 985 -17.67 -26.99 19.45
CA MET A 985 -18.92 -27.32 20.12
C MET A 985 -18.70 -27.88 21.53
N GLY A 986 -17.45 -27.91 22.01
CA GLY A 986 -17.11 -28.38 23.35
C GLY A 986 -17.13 -29.90 23.50
N GLU A 987 -16.90 -30.65 22.43
CA GLU A 987 -16.66 -32.09 22.58
C GLU A 987 -15.35 -32.31 23.36
N ASP A 988 -15.46 -32.97 24.52
CA ASP A 988 -14.32 -33.29 25.38
C ASP A 988 -13.40 -34.31 24.68
N MET A 989 -12.40 -33.78 24.01
CA MET A 989 -11.35 -34.57 23.36
C MET A 989 -10.10 -34.52 24.22
N MET A 990 -9.62 -35.67 24.68
CA MET A 990 -8.48 -35.76 25.58
C MET A 990 -7.25 -36.27 24.85
N ALA A 991 -6.08 -35.72 25.17
CA ALA A 991 -4.79 -36.19 24.71
C ALA A 991 -3.85 -36.42 25.89
N THR A 992 -2.88 -37.30 25.69
CA THR A 992 -1.72 -37.46 26.58
C THR A 992 -0.54 -36.73 25.96
N VAL A 993 0.01 -35.75 26.67
CA VAL A 993 1.18 -34.99 26.22
C VAL A 993 2.41 -35.50 26.97
N SER A 994 3.44 -35.91 26.23
CA SER A 994 4.69 -36.45 26.78
C SER A 994 5.83 -35.47 26.49
N PRO A 995 6.22 -34.59 27.43
CA PRO A 995 7.38 -33.72 27.28
C PRO A 995 8.64 -34.54 27.11
N LYS A 996 9.45 -34.19 26.11
CA LYS A 996 10.72 -34.87 25.81
C LYS A 996 11.90 -34.03 26.24
N ARG A 997 11.97 -32.80 25.73
CA ARG A 997 13.14 -31.95 25.88
C ARG A 997 12.75 -30.50 26.16
N LEU A 998 13.38 -29.88 27.15
CA LEU A 998 13.30 -28.45 27.39
C LEU A 998 14.41 -27.73 26.60
N LEU A 999 14.07 -26.68 25.88
CA LEU A 999 15.00 -25.76 25.22
C LEU A 999 14.93 -24.39 25.91
N VAL A 1000 16.10 -23.88 26.28
CA VAL A 1000 16.27 -22.57 26.91
C VAL A 1000 17.12 -21.72 25.97
N VAL A 1001 16.52 -20.67 25.43
CA VAL A 1001 17.15 -19.72 24.51
C VAL A 1001 17.44 -18.44 25.29
N PRO A 1002 18.68 -18.19 25.75
CA PRO A 1002 19.00 -17.12 26.68
C PRO A 1002 18.47 -15.75 26.23
N GLY A 1003 17.77 -15.05 27.13
CA GLY A 1003 17.19 -13.73 26.85
C GLY A 1003 16.13 -13.70 25.76
N ARG A 1004 15.50 -14.85 25.43
CA ARG A 1004 14.47 -14.91 24.40
C ARG A 1004 13.27 -15.75 24.78
N LEU A 1005 13.43 -17.05 25.00
CA LEU A 1005 12.31 -17.94 25.33
C LEU A 1005 12.73 -19.24 25.99
N VAL A 1006 11.76 -19.89 26.63
CA VAL A 1006 11.82 -21.27 27.09
C VAL A 1006 10.67 -22.05 26.45
N CYS A 1007 10.96 -23.21 25.85
CA CYS A 1007 9.92 -24.10 25.34
C CYS A 1007 10.25 -25.58 25.60
N ALA A 1008 9.22 -26.41 25.73
CA ALA A 1008 9.34 -27.86 25.83
C ALA A 1008 8.88 -28.51 24.53
N GLU A 1009 9.73 -29.33 23.90
CA GLU A 1009 9.35 -30.27 22.86
C GLU A 1009 8.50 -31.39 23.46
N VAL A 1010 7.41 -31.75 22.78
CA VAL A 1010 6.45 -32.75 23.26
C VAL A 1010 6.05 -33.71 22.16
N GLU A 1011 5.67 -34.92 22.57
CA GLU A 1011 4.84 -35.83 21.78
C GLU A 1011 3.40 -35.75 22.28
N VAL A 1012 2.44 -35.93 21.36
CA VAL A 1012 1.01 -35.92 21.71
C VAL A 1012 0.40 -37.22 21.21
N ASP A 1013 0.02 -38.07 22.16
CA ASP A 1013 -0.75 -39.29 21.92
C ASP A 1013 -2.24 -38.98 22.14
N GLY A 1014 -3.12 -39.37 21.23
CA GLY A 1014 -4.54 -39.08 21.38
C GLY A 1014 -5.41 -39.76 20.33
N PRO A 1015 -6.63 -39.25 20.11
CA PRO A 1015 -7.61 -39.88 19.24
C PRO A 1015 -7.11 -39.91 17.78
N GLU A 1016 -7.59 -40.88 16.99
CA GLU A 1016 -7.17 -41.09 15.58
C GLU A 1016 -7.31 -39.83 14.69
N PHE A 1017 -8.15 -38.86 15.07
CA PHE A 1017 -8.33 -37.63 14.30
C PHE A 1017 -7.13 -36.68 14.38
N LEU A 1018 -6.19 -36.86 15.32
CA LEU A 1018 -5.02 -35.98 15.46
C LEU A 1018 -4.21 -35.93 14.16
N ASP A 1019 -4.11 -37.05 13.44
CA ASP A 1019 -3.44 -37.11 12.13
C ASP A 1019 -4.14 -36.26 11.07
N ASP A 1020 -5.47 -36.13 11.13
CA ASP A 1020 -6.26 -35.31 10.21
C ASP A 1020 -6.11 -33.80 10.48
N LEU A 1021 -5.69 -33.40 11.68
CA LEU A 1021 -5.38 -32.01 12.00
C LEU A 1021 -4.07 -31.53 11.36
N GLN A 1022 -3.28 -32.46 10.80
CA GLN A 1022 -1.94 -32.22 10.26
C GLN A 1022 -1.08 -31.47 11.27
N PRO A 1023 -0.71 -32.13 12.39
CA PRO A 1023 -0.01 -31.46 13.47
C PRO A 1023 1.27 -30.81 12.96
N GLN A 1024 1.61 -29.66 13.53
CA GLN A 1024 2.86 -29.00 13.15
C GLN A 1024 4.05 -29.91 13.47
N PRO A 1025 5.08 -29.95 12.61
CA PRO A 1025 6.32 -30.62 12.98
C PRO A 1025 6.91 -29.95 14.22
N HIS A 1026 7.49 -30.74 15.12
CA HIS A 1026 8.05 -30.29 16.39
C HIS A 1026 6.99 -29.63 17.30
N LEU A 1027 6.01 -30.43 17.71
CA LEU A 1027 5.02 -30.01 18.70
C LEU A 1027 5.73 -29.55 19.98
N HIS A 1028 5.24 -28.46 20.57
CA HIS A 1028 5.89 -27.83 21.71
C HIS A 1028 4.93 -27.03 22.58
N ILE A 1029 5.39 -26.79 23.81
CA ILE A 1029 4.78 -25.89 24.79
C ILE A 1029 5.71 -24.69 24.95
N THR A 1030 5.25 -23.48 24.63
CA THR A 1030 5.98 -22.25 24.98
C THR A 1030 5.76 -21.93 26.45
N MET A 1031 6.83 -21.91 27.23
CA MET A 1031 6.76 -21.82 28.70
C MET A 1031 7.12 -20.44 29.25
N ALA A 1032 8.06 -19.74 28.62
CA ALA A 1032 8.44 -18.36 28.98
C ALA A 1032 8.88 -17.58 27.73
N LEU A 1033 8.72 -16.26 27.75
CA LEU A 1033 9.13 -15.33 26.68
C LEU A 1033 9.76 -14.09 27.31
N ASP A 1034 10.84 -13.58 26.71
CA ASP A 1034 11.36 -12.24 27.02
C ASP A 1034 10.56 -11.16 26.28
N ASN A 1035 10.57 -9.93 26.80
CA ASN A 1035 9.79 -8.80 26.32
C ASN A 1035 10.04 -8.53 24.82
N GLY A 1036 9.06 -8.90 23.99
CA GLY A 1036 9.08 -8.69 22.53
C GLY A 1036 9.37 -9.93 21.70
N CYS A 1037 9.69 -11.08 22.31
CA CYS A 1037 9.86 -12.35 21.62
C CYS A 1037 8.50 -13.03 21.36
N PRO A 1038 8.09 -13.26 20.09
CA PRO A 1038 6.80 -13.89 19.83
C PRO A 1038 6.86 -15.42 19.97
N ALA A 1039 5.82 -16.03 20.54
CA ALA A 1039 5.75 -17.48 20.81
C ALA A 1039 6.02 -18.36 19.57
N LYS A 1040 5.69 -17.89 18.37
CA LYS A 1040 5.96 -18.60 17.10
C LYS A 1040 7.44 -18.94 16.90
N LEU A 1041 8.37 -18.20 17.52
CA LEU A 1041 9.81 -18.48 17.41
C LEU A 1041 10.18 -19.81 18.07
N ALA A 1042 9.42 -20.30 19.05
CA ALA A 1042 9.69 -21.60 19.68
C ALA A 1042 9.77 -22.74 18.64
N ARG A 1043 8.92 -22.68 17.60
CA ARG A 1043 8.98 -23.61 16.46
C ARG A 1043 10.25 -23.45 15.64
N GLU A 1044 10.62 -22.20 15.33
CA GLU A 1044 11.82 -21.91 14.54
C GLU A 1044 13.09 -22.36 15.27
N TYR A 1045 13.13 -22.20 16.60
CA TYR A 1045 14.20 -22.72 17.46
C TYR A 1045 14.24 -24.25 17.52
N LEU A 1046 13.10 -24.93 17.59
CA LEU A 1046 13.05 -26.40 17.59
C LEU A 1046 13.43 -27.00 16.24
N SER A 1047 12.89 -26.47 15.14
CA SER A 1047 13.29 -26.84 13.77
C SER A 1047 14.79 -26.58 13.58
N GLY A 1048 15.20 -25.36 13.98
CA GLY A 1048 16.54 -24.91 14.29
C GLY A 1048 17.47 -26.00 14.80
N PHE A 1049 17.11 -26.46 16.00
CA PHE A 1049 17.87 -27.38 16.82
C PHE A 1049 17.95 -28.76 16.19
N HIS A 1050 16.84 -29.32 15.70
CA HIS A 1050 16.81 -30.64 15.07
C HIS A 1050 17.59 -30.69 13.75
N GLU A 1051 17.56 -29.60 13.00
CA GLU A 1051 18.32 -29.46 11.76
C GLU A 1051 19.80 -29.11 11.99
N GLN A 1052 20.23 -28.99 13.26
CA GLN A 1052 21.60 -28.64 13.68
C GLN A 1052 22.12 -27.33 13.05
N ARG A 1053 21.23 -26.34 12.94
CA ARG A 1053 21.48 -25.05 12.33
C ARG A 1053 22.41 -24.23 13.23
N LYS A 1054 23.55 -23.75 12.71
CA LYS A 1054 24.59 -23.06 13.53
C LYS A 1054 24.06 -21.82 14.25
N VAL A 1055 23.17 -21.08 13.59
CA VAL A 1055 22.54 -19.86 14.12
C VAL A 1055 21.05 -19.91 13.83
N ILE A 1056 20.22 -19.67 14.84
CA ILE A 1056 18.76 -19.67 14.73
C ILE A 1056 18.25 -18.32 15.23
N GLU A 1057 17.64 -17.53 14.33
CA GLU A 1057 17.15 -16.17 14.62
C GLU A 1057 18.20 -15.24 15.26
N GLY A 1058 19.48 -15.45 14.96
CA GLY A 1058 20.59 -14.68 15.52
C GLY A 1058 21.12 -15.17 16.87
N THR A 1059 20.66 -16.32 17.37
CA THR A 1059 21.24 -17.03 18.53
C THR A 1059 22.10 -18.20 18.05
N GLN A 1060 23.33 -18.36 18.54
CA GLN A 1060 24.15 -19.52 18.19
C GLN A 1060 23.53 -20.78 18.80
N LEU A 1061 23.58 -21.92 18.09
CA LEU A 1061 23.09 -23.19 18.60
C LEU A 1061 23.77 -23.60 19.91
N THR A 1062 25.06 -23.26 20.05
CA THR A 1062 25.85 -23.50 21.26
C THR A 1062 25.36 -22.72 22.48
N ASP A 1063 24.57 -21.66 22.27
CA ASP A 1063 24.01 -20.84 23.35
C ASP A 1063 22.65 -21.40 23.81
N ILE A 1064 22.04 -22.31 23.05
CA ILE A 1064 20.76 -22.94 23.41
C ILE A 1064 21.04 -24.10 24.37
N GLN A 1065 20.52 -23.99 25.59
CA GLN A 1065 20.65 -25.05 26.58
C GLN A 1065 19.49 -26.03 26.43
N THR A 1066 19.78 -27.32 26.58
CA THR A 1066 18.75 -28.37 26.51
C THR A 1066 18.77 -29.29 27.70
N TYR A 1067 17.58 -29.64 28.20
CA TYR A 1067 17.39 -30.56 29.32
C TYR A 1067 16.41 -31.65 28.90
N GLN A 1068 16.64 -32.89 29.34
CA GLN A 1068 15.73 -34.00 29.06
C GLN A 1068 14.73 -34.13 30.20
N PHE A 1069 13.45 -34.26 29.87
CA PHE A 1069 12.44 -34.67 30.83
C PHE A 1069 12.55 -36.19 31.08
N PRO A 1070 12.11 -36.70 32.24
CA PRO A 1070 12.02 -38.13 32.47
C PRO A 1070 11.11 -38.79 31.42
N ASP A 1071 11.50 -39.95 30.88
CA ASP A 1071 10.72 -40.65 29.85
C ASP A 1071 9.33 -41.08 30.36
N GLU A 1072 9.16 -41.23 31.67
CA GLU A 1072 7.89 -41.57 32.31
C GLU A 1072 6.97 -40.35 32.51
N LEU A 1073 7.45 -39.12 32.26
CA LEU A 1073 6.63 -37.93 32.44
C LEU A 1073 5.55 -37.85 31.36
N ARG A 1074 4.32 -38.21 31.76
CA ARG A 1074 3.12 -38.10 30.93
C ARG A 1074 2.11 -37.16 31.59
N LEU A 1075 1.68 -36.17 30.83
CA LEU A 1075 0.60 -35.26 31.18
C LEU A 1075 -0.67 -35.87 30.58
N THR A 1076 -1.42 -36.63 31.37
CA THR A 1076 -2.65 -37.29 30.91
C THR A 1076 -3.82 -36.32 30.94
N ASP A 1077 -4.89 -36.65 30.23
CA ASP A 1077 -6.16 -35.90 30.34
C ASP A 1077 -6.02 -34.41 29.95
N CYS A 1078 -5.16 -34.10 28.97
CA CYS A 1078 -5.04 -32.76 28.41
C CYS A 1078 -6.17 -32.50 27.43
N THR A 1079 -7.09 -31.60 27.76
CA THR A 1079 -8.24 -31.26 26.92
C THR A 1079 -7.82 -30.52 25.65
N ILE A 1080 -8.23 -31.01 24.49
CA ILE A 1080 -8.06 -30.33 23.21
C ILE A 1080 -9.14 -29.26 23.08
N LYS A 1081 -8.72 -28.00 22.95
CA LYS A 1081 -9.63 -26.86 22.83
C LYS A 1081 -9.24 -25.92 21.70
N ASN A 1082 -10.20 -25.08 21.32
CA ASN A 1082 -9.99 -24.01 20.35
C ASN A 1082 -9.47 -22.75 21.03
N TYR A 1083 -8.55 -22.06 20.37
CA TYR A 1083 -8.01 -20.78 20.79
C TYR A 1083 -8.32 -19.74 19.71
N PHE A 1084 -9.04 -18.68 20.07
CA PHE A 1084 -9.61 -17.68 19.15
C PHE A 1084 -8.77 -16.40 18.97
#